data_AF-A0A6S7AQ05-F1
#
_entry.id   AF-A0A6S7AQ05-F1
#
_cell.length_a   1.000
_cell.length_b   1.000
_cell.length_c   1.000
_cell.angle_alpha   90.00
_cell.angle_beta   90.00
_cell.angle_gamma   90.00
#
_symmetry.space_group_name_H-M   'P 1'
#
loop_
_entity.id
_entity.type
_entity.pdbx_description
1 polymer ?
#
loop_
_entity_poly.entity_id
_entity_poly.type
_entity_poly.pdbx_seq_one_letter_code
_entity_poly.pdbx_strand_id
1 'polypeptide(L)'
;MGFDISQFRNIAANRAASDQIDIDRQNPQAPTLTARPESTGLAWLLDQVIEFGDNLLEGPLFAQQQAVLQAFHDALSQGLSPQAAAAVLAREPIQPLTAGRVATLIQQAEGWEPTRMAALQLASQPGASTSDMDTALDYVLGECELPEGAHNALIVPTLRDALRQVLPALVQADGTARLELAGRLASQLAPRIEEYIVRALFAQSMQPASTVKGLNGKSAGEVIATLDSLGGLARLHQDVPALNVHLQREVAGFVTCLNTLLNRVDQDKADIGTRFFGDNAPGKLQGIRLTDSDPHKQGNRVAILSFGADRQVVYKPRDVRIDEALSGAHLAPDAQGPRQSLLEMAGADAMTYRFLPRQQANVDYGYVQFLPHGDAQDHVIDATDAPRVFGDLGRAIGALMLAGASDLHHENIMVSGGRFYFTDLEFALSPQAIGYATQLLSRQPGPLDADGVPSDQVAARAEYDDLMRSMILNDTFQRATDNNPLCSPCTVAQGRFHPADTSSEVIESLVILRTVGPDGTQYLDNRRAPDGEDDNLYARYHQPFGQGVTAGLKAVRDASGQGLPQFHASIPDFHLRYHPISTGDQRTVLSDLRFESFNASALQAVNDLYDGTTPTQSLDDKLADITLCSQDAAKLNALRQAMYGAYQQHDIPYFSRQVSGQALFPDGMTNQPFQWGPGPHDYFPTRADTHAQGLEALLAGVSDAVLDRLGTLAGSWMNEQSPREAYVLQFPNGKTQRMIDDITRQ
;
A
#
# COMPACT_ATOMS: atom_id res chain seq x y z
N MET A 1 -18.40 36.67 18.63
CA MET A 1 -18.34 35.88 19.88
C MET A 1 -19.11 34.60 19.62
N GLY A 2 -18.43 33.45 19.61
CA GLY A 2 -19.07 32.15 19.36
C GLY A 2 -19.97 31.73 20.52
N PHE A 3 -20.98 30.92 20.21
CA PHE A 3 -21.88 30.28 21.16
C PHE A 3 -21.21 29.05 21.77
N ASP A 4 -21.38 28.80 23.08
CA ASP A 4 -20.86 27.59 23.74
C ASP A 4 -21.97 26.65 24.25
N ILE A 5 -21.59 25.42 24.59
CA ILE A 5 -22.52 24.38 25.05
C ILE A 5 -23.21 24.74 26.38
N SER A 6 -22.60 25.58 27.22
CA SER A 6 -23.16 26.01 28.51
C SER A 6 -24.39 26.90 28.31
N GLN A 7 -24.38 27.72 27.26
CA GLN A 7 -25.52 28.55 26.88
C GLN A 7 -26.71 27.70 26.42
N PHE A 8 -26.48 26.63 25.64
CA PHE A 8 -27.54 25.68 25.27
C PHE A 8 -28.15 24.96 26.48
N ARG A 9 -27.32 24.52 27.45
CA ARG A 9 -27.82 23.92 28.70
C ARG A 9 -28.71 24.88 29.49
N ASN A 10 -28.33 26.15 29.57
CA ASN A 10 -29.10 27.17 30.28
C ASN A 10 -30.46 27.42 29.63
N ILE A 11 -30.53 27.41 28.29
CA ILE A 11 -31.79 27.55 27.55
C ILE A 11 -32.68 26.32 27.80
N ALA A 12 -32.13 25.12 27.68
CA ALA A 12 -32.83 23.86 27.95
C ALA A 12 -33.41 23.80 29.37
N ALA A 13 -32.70 24.34 30.36
CA ALA A 13 -33.14 24.34 31.75
C ALA A 13 -34.28 25.34 32.05
N ASN A 14 -34.44 26.38 31.22
CA ASN A 14 -35.35 27.51 31.50
C ASN A 14 -36.56 27.60 30.55
N ARG A 15 -36.76 26.63 29.65
CA ARG A 15 -37.87 26.57 28.67
C ARG A 15 -38.67 25.28 28.83
N ALA A 16 -39.94 25.27 28.43
CA ALA A 16 -40.78 24.08 28.57
C ALA A 16 -40.42 23.03 27.51
N ALA A 17 -40.49 21.74 27.87
CA ALA A 17 -40.14 20.64 26.96
C ALA A 17 -41.01 20.59 25.68
N SER A 18 -42.21 21.18 25.74
CA SER A 18 -43.20 21.27 24.67
C SER A 18 -43.11 22.54 23.82
N ASP A 19 -42.17 23.45 24.10
CA ASP A 19 -42.06 24.70 23.33
C ASP A 19 -41.60 24.36 21.90
N GLN A 20 -42.58 24.25 20.99
CA GLN A 20 -42.43 24.36 19.54
C GLN A 20 -42.76 25.81 19.15
N ILE A 21 -41.97 26.42 18.28
CA ILE A 21 -42.29 27.73 17.72
C ILE A 21 -42.78 27.49 16.28
N ASP A 22 -44.09 27.61 16.08
CA ASP A 22 -44.79 27.48 14.81
C ASP A 22 -44.50 28.72 13.94
N ILE A 23 -44.03 28.52 12.70
CA ILE A 23 -43.85 29.62 11.75
C ILE A 23 -45.19 29.84 11.04
N ASP A 24 -46.06 30.64 11.68
CA ASP A 24 -47.39 30.94 11.14
C ASP A 24 -47.29 31.54 9.71
N ARG A 25 -47.95 30.85 8.78
CA ARG A 25 -48.03 31.08 7.34
C ARG A 25 -48.94 32.25 6.91
N GLN A 26 -49.50 33.04 7.84
CA GLN A 26 -50.63 33.92 7.48
C GLN A 26 -50.51 35.43 7.74
N ASN A 27 -49.35 35.96 8.16
CA ASN A 27 -49.21 37.41 8.38
C ASN A 27 -48.36 38.14 7.30
N PRO A 28 -48.98 38.79 6.29
CA PRO A 28 -48.27 39.59 5.27
C PRO A 28 -47.66 40.90 5.80
N GLN A 29 -47.76 41.18 7.11
CA GLN A 29 -47.04 42.27 7.80
C GLN A 29 -45.86 41.76 8.65
N ALA A 30 -45.51 40.46 8.56
CA ALA A 30 -44.30 39.95 9.19
C ALA A 30 -43.05 40.67 8.63
N PRO A 31 -42.14 41.16 9.49
CA PRO A 31 -41.04 42.01 9.05
C PRO A 31 -40.11 41.23 8.12
N THR A 32 -39.75 41.86 7.01
CA THR A 32 -38.64 41.43 6.16
C THR A 32 -37.37 41.32 7.00
N LEU A 33 -36.76 40.13 7.03
CA LEU A 33 -35.53 39.84 7.78
C LEU A 33 -34.43 40.84 7.43
N THR A 34 -34.20 41.77 8.34
CA THR A 34 -33.11 42.74 8.27
C THR A 34 -32.25 42.57 9.52
N ALA A 35 -30.97 42.26 9.32
CA ALA A 35 -30.00 42.12 10.38
C ALA A 35 -29.96 43.43 11.19
N ARG A 36 -30.37 43.38 12.47
CA ARG A 36 -30.23 44.54 13.36
C ARG A 36 -28.81 44.56 13.94
N PRO A 37 -28.11 45.71 13.93
CA PRO A 37 -26.71 45.81 14.37
C PRO A 37 -26.46 45.51 15.86
N GLU A 38 -27.51 45.41 16.69
CA GLU A 38 -27.38 45.37 18.16
C GLU A 38 -27.89 44.07 18.80
N SER A 39 -28.43 43.12 18.02
CA SER A 39 -28.72 41.78 18.54
C SER A 39 -27.51 40.89 18.31
N THR A 40 -26.77 40.56 19.37
CA THR A 40 -25.92 39.36 19.38
C THR A 40 -26.77 38.19 18.86
N GLY A 41 -26.22 37.34 17.98
CA GLY A 41 -26.97 36.27 17.28
C GLY A 41 -27.84 35.36 18.18
N LEU A 42 -27.64 35.41 19.50
CA LEU A 42 -28.48 34.88 20.58
C LEU A 42 -29.99 35.11 20.45
N ALA A 43 -30.45 36.35 20.23
CA ALA A 43 -31.90 36.64 20.21
C ALA A 43 -32.59 36.15 18.93
N TRP A 44 -31.83 36.06 17.84
CA TRP A 44 -32.31 35.62 16.53
C TRP A 44 -32.49 34.09 16.46
N LEU A 45 -31.58 33.32 17.06
CA LEU A 45 -31.66 31.85 17.14
C LEU A 45 -32.73 31.37 18.13
N LEU A 46 -33.06 32.19 19.14
CA LEU A 46 -34.09 31.92 20.16
C LEU A 46 -35.53 32.10 19.67
N ASP A 47 -35.75 32.90 18.61
CA ASP A 47 -37.08 33.16 18.03
C ASP A 47 -37.40 32.28 16.82
N GLN A 48 -36.46 31.45 16.35
CA GLN A 48 -36.57 30.69 15.11
C GLN A 48 -36.20 29.22 15.35
N VAL A 49 -37.16 28.43 15.83
CA VAL A 49 -37.04 26.97 15.93
C VAL A 49 -37.65 26.36 14.68
N ILE A 50 -36.88 25.52 13.99
CA ILE A 50 -37.08 25.09 12.61
C ILE A 50 -38.27 24.12 12.47
N GLU A 51 -39.21 24.44 11.58
CA GLU A 51 -40.21 23.48 11.07
C GLU A 51 -39.83 23.04 9.64
N PHE A 52 -39.80 21.73 9.39
CA PHE A 52 -39.53 21.16 8.06
C PHE A 52 -40.87 20.91 7.34
N GLY A 53 -41.20 21.76 6.37
CA GLY A 53 -42.30 21.53 5.42
C GLY A 53 -41.79 20.95 4.09
N ASP A 54 -42.71 20.43 3.27
CA ASP A 54 -42.45 19.61 2.05
C ASP A 54 -41.58 20.25 0.93
N ASN A 55 -41.13 21.51 1.07
CA ASN A 55 -40.29 22.20 0.09
C ASN A 55 -38.85 22.34 0.59
N LEU A 56 -38.08 21.27 0.44
CA LEU A 56 -36.79 21.07 1.11
C LEU A 56 -35.54 21.44 0.30
N LEU A 57 -35.67 21.97 -0.93
CA LEU A 57 -34.53 22.00 -1.86
C LEU A 57 -34.02 23.39 -2.27
N GLU A 58 -34.80 24.48 -2.17
CA GLU A 58 -34.31 25.82 -2.55
C GLU A 58 -35.06 26.96 -1.82
N GLY A 59 -34.33 27.94 -1.26
CA GLY A 59 -34.90 29.21 -0.76
C GLY A 59 -34.18 29.85 0.45
N PRO A 60 -34.51 31.12 0.80
CA PRO A 60 -33.88 31.85 1.92
C PRO A 60 -34.09 31.19 3.30
N LEU A 61 -35.22 30.49 3.48
CA LEU A 61 -35.56 29.78 4.71
C LEU A 61 -34.64 28.57 4.94
N PHE A 62 -34.34 27.81 3.88
CA PHE A 62 -33.43 26.67 3.91
C PHE A 62 -32.01 27.09 4.32
N ALA A 63 -31.49 28.18 3.74
CA ALA A 63 -30.18 28.72 4.09
C ALA A 63 -30.09 29.15 5.57
N GLN A 64 -31.18 29.70 6.13
CA GLN A 64 -31.24 30.06 7.56
C GLN A 64 -31.31 28.82 8.46
N GLN A 65 -32.08 27.81 8.08
CA GLN A 65 -32.18 26.53 8.81
C GLN A 65 -30.82 25.82 8.86
N GLN A 66 -30.09 25.81 7.74
CA GLN A 66 -28.74 25.24 7.66
C GLN A 66 -27.74 26.00 8.54
N ALA A 67 -27.83 27.34 8.62
CA ALA A 67 -26.98 28.14 9.50
C ALA A 67 -27.21 27.85 11.00
N VAL A 68 -28.45 27.59 11.41
CA VAL A 68 -28.79 27.24 12.80
C VAL A 68 -28.28 25.84 13.17
N LEU A 69 -28.48 24.86 12.29
CA LEU A 69 -27.91 23.51 12.44
C LEU A 69 -26.38 23.56 12.52
N GLN A 70 -25.75 24.36 11.67
CA GLN A 70 -24.31 24.55 11.70
C GLN A 70 -23.84 25.18 13.02
N ALA A 71 -24.52 26.22 13.50
CA ALA A 71 -24.18 26.86 14.78
C ALA A 71 -24.36 25.90 15.99
N PHE A 72 -25.38 25.03 15.96
CA PHE A 72 -25.56 23.99 16.97
C PHE A 72 -24.46 22.92 16.91
N HIS A 73 -24.08 22.49 15.70
CA HIS A 73 -22.97 21.55 15.49
C HIS A 73 -21.62 22.14 15.95
N ASP A 74 -21.35 23.41 15.62
CA ASP A 74 -20.15 24.14 16.04
C ASP A 74 -20.08 24.27 17.58
N ALA A 75 -21.22 24.47 18.24
CA ALA A 75 -21.27 24.56 19.71
C ALA A 75 -21.10 23.19 20.38
N LEU A 76 -21.67 22.12 19.81
CA LEU A 76 -21.43 20.76 20.28
C LEU A 76 -19.95 20.38 20.15
N SER A 77 -19.31 20.71 19.02
CA SER A 77 -17.90 20.39 18.76
C SER A 77 -16.90 21.22 19.58
N GLN A 78 -17.30 22.38 20.11
CA GLN A 78 -16.48 23.19 21.03
C GLN A 78 -16.50 22.67 22.47
N GLY A 79 -17.58 22.00 22.90
CA GLY A 79 -17.78 21.52 24.27
C GLY A 79 -17.65 20.01 24.47
N LEU A 80 -17.75 19.23 23.40
CA LEU A 80 -17.66 17.77 23.37
C LEU A 80 -16.73 17.33 22.23
N SER A 81 -16.30 16.05 22.24
CA SER A 81 -15.49 15.55 21.12
C SER A 81 -16.28 15.67 19.80
N PRO A 82 -15.65 16.11 18.69
CA PRO A 82 -16.32 16.22 17.40
C PRO A 82 -17.02 14.93 16.95
N GLN A 83 -16.45 13.76 17.26
CA GLN A 83 -17.03 12.47 16.92
C GLN A 83 -18.35 12.20 17.66
N ALA A 84 -18.40 12.46 18.97
CA ALA A 84 -19.64 12.30 19.75
C ALA A 84 -20.76 13.23 19.26
N ALA A 85 -20.41 14.47 18.94
CA ALA A 85 -21.35 15.44 18.36
C ALA A 85 -21.90 14.94 17.01
N ALA A 86 -21.01 14.57 16.08
CA ALA A 86 -21.38 14.09 14.77
C ALA A 86 -22.24 12.81 14.83
N ALA A 87 -21.88 11.85 15.69
CA ALA A 87 -22.58 10.58 15.80
C ALA A 87 -24.02 10.72 16.32
N VAL A 88 -24.23 11.62 17.29
CA VAL A 88 -25.57 11.90 17.82
C VAL A 88 -26.41 12.68 16.81
N LEU A 89 -25.81 13.65 16.12
CA LEU A 89 -26.50 14.41 15.07
C LEU A 89 -26.86 13.55 13.86
N ALA A 90 -26.01 12.60 13.47
CA ALA A 90 -26.27 11.72 12.32
C ALA A 90 -27.48 10.79 12.53
N ARG A 91 -27.79 10.45 13.78
CA ARG A 91 -28.94 9.62 14.16
C ARG A 91 -30.19 10.44 14.42
N GLU A 92 -30.08 11.77 14.39
CA GLU A 92 -31.16 12.67 14.72
C GLU A 92 -32.08 12.83 13.50
N PRO A 93 -33.35 12.38 13.55
CA PRO A 93 -34.27 12.54 12.42
C PRO A 93 -34.55 14.01 12.12
N ILE A 94 -34.83 14.29 10.85
CA ILE A 94 -35.21 15.60 10.35
C ILE A 94 -36.59 15.96 10.91
N GLN A 95 -36.59 16.66 12.04
CA GLN A 95 -37.76 17.20 12.72
C GLN A 95 -37.36 18.39 13.61
N PRO A 96 -38.31 19.19 14.12
CA PRO A 96 -38.01 20.35 14.94
C PRO A 96 -37.07 20.07 16.13
N LEU A 97 -36.05 20.92 16.28
CA LEU A 97 -35.10 20.92 17.41
C LEU A 97 -35.69 21.68 18.61
N THR A 98 -36.43 20.99 19.49
CA THR A 98 -36.98 21.62 20.72
C THR A 98 -35.92 21.73 21.82
N ALA A 99 -36.17 22.56 22.85
CA ALA A 99 -35.28 22.70 24.00
C ALA A 99 -35.02 21.36 24.72
N GLY A 100 -36.05 20.53 24.90
CA GLY A 100 -35.92 19.18 25.46
C GLY A 100 -35.12 18.23 24.57
N ARG A 101 -35.21 18.42 23.25
CA ARG A 101 -34.47 17.62 22.28
C ARG A 101 -33.00 18.01 22.21
N VAL A 102 -32.69 19.30 22.23
CA VAL A 102 -31.32 19.81 22.41
C VAL A 102 -30.70 19.27 23.70
N ALA A 103 -31.44 19.29 24.82
CA ALA A 103 -30.97 18.70 26.08
C ALA A 103 -30.67 17.20 25.94
N THR A 104 -31.55 16.47 25.25
CA THR A 104 -31.39 15.04 24.99
C THR A 104 -30.16 14.77 24.11
N LEU A 105 -29.95 15.55 23.06
CA LEU A 105 -28.78 15.43 22.18
C LEU A 105 -27.48 15.74 22.92
N ILE A 106 -27.44 16.77 23.77
CA ILE A 106 -26.28 17.06 24.61
C ILE A 106 -26.00 15.90 25.56
N GLN A 107 -27.03 15.38 26.24
CA GLN A 107 -26.87 14.25 27.16
C GLN A 107 -26.45 12.96 26.44
N GLN A 108 -27.00 12.69 25.26
CA GLN A 108 -26.59 11.57 24.42
C GLN A 108 -25.14 11.72 23.97
N ALA A 109 -24.71 12.93 23.58
CA ALA A 109 -23.34 13.18 23.14
C ALA A 109 -22.34 13.08 24.31
N GLU A 110 -22.71 13.51 25.52
CA GLU A 110 -21.93 13.29 26.75
C GLU A 110 -21.81 11.80 27.10
N GLY A 111 -22.89 11.03 26.94
CA GLY A 111 -22.94 9.60 27.25
C GLY A 111 -22.40 8.70 26.14
N TRP A 112 -22.15 9.24 24.94
CA TRP A 112 -21.82 8.48 23.75
C TRP A 112 -20.51 7.70 23.91
N GLU A 113 -19.43 8.39 24.29
CA GLU A 113 -18.10 7.79 24.39
C GLU A 113 -18.04 6.67 25.44
N PRO A 114 -18.52 6.86 26.69
CA PRO A 114 -18.59 5.77 27.66
C PRO A 114 -19.43 4.57 27.19
N THR A 115 -20.56 4.83 26.52
CA THR A 115 -21.47 3.75 26.04
C THR A 115 -20.82 2.95 24.92
N ARG A 116 -20.18 3.65 23.97
CA ARG A 116 -19.41 3.04 22.89
C ARG A 116 -18.29 2.15 23.44
N MET A 117 -17.51 2.67 24.38
CA MET A 117 -16.41 1.93 25.00
C MET A 117 -16.91 0.67 25.72
N ALA A 118 -18.02 0.78 26.46
CA ALA A 118 -18.65 -0.36 27.11
C ALA A 118 -19.14 -1.42 26.11
N ALA A 119 -19.76 -0.99 25.00
CA ALA A 119 -20.22 -1.90 23.94
C ALA A 119 -19.05 -2.67 23.30
N LEU A 120 -17.96 -1.99 22.95
CA LEU A 120 -16.76 -2.62 22.38
C LEU A 120 -16.10 -3.60 23.37
N GLN A 121 -16.00 -3.21 24.64
CA GLN A 121 -15.44 -4.09 25.67
C GLN A 121 -16.29 -5.34 25.86
N LEU A 122 -17.62 -5.20 25.90
CA LEU A 122 -18.55 -6.32 26.03
C LEU A 122 -18.45 -7.26 24.81
N ALA A 123 -18.45 -6.71 23.60
CA ALA A 123 -18.29 -7.46 22.35
C ALA A 123 -16.95 -8.23 22.27
N SER A 124 -15.91 -7.76 22.96
CA SER A 124 -14.60 -8.44 23.00
C SER A 124 -14.51 -9.61 23.99
N GLN A 125 -15.52 -9.80 24.85
CA GLN A 125 -15.49 -10.86 25.86
C GLN A 125 -15.86 -12.23 25.28
N PRO A 126 -15.26 -13.33 25.80
CA PRO A 126 -15.74 -14.67 25.51
C PRO A 126 -17.22 -14.82 25.89
N GLY A 127 -18.07 -15.19 24.94
CA GLY A 127 -19.51 -15.40 25.16
C GLY A 127 -20.40 -14.16 24.94
N ALA A 128 -19.88 -13.08 24.35
CA ALA A 128 -20.69 -11.96 23.87
C ALA A 128 -21.84 -12.44 22.98
N SER A 129 -23.05 -11.90 23.17
CA SER A 129 -24.20 -12.25 22.35
C SER A 129 -24.14 -11.59 20.97
N THR A 130 -24.93 -12.08 20.02
CA THR A 130 -25.10 -11.42 18.71
C THR A 130 -25.53 -9.97 18.87
N SER A 131 -26.39 -9.66 19.84
CA SER A 131 -26.86 -8.30 20.11
C SER A 131 -25.76 -7.38 20.63
N ASP A 132 -24.84 -7.90 21.45
CA ASP A 132 -23.70 -7.12 21.96
C ASP A 132 -22.74 -6.77 20.82
N MET A 133 -22.47 -7.76 19.95
CA MET A 133 -21.68 -7.57 18.73
C MET A 133 -22.32 -6.54 17.79
N ASP A 134 -23.63 -6.64 17.54
CA ASP A 134 -24.37 -5.72 16.67
C ASP A 134 -24.29 -4.28 17.21
N THR A 135 -24.50 -4.11 18.51
CA THR A 135 -24.42 -2.79 19.17
C THR A 135 -23.03 -2.18 19.01
N ALA A 136 -21.97 -2.97 19.21
CA ALA A 136 -20.60 -2.50 19.04
C ALA A 136 -20.30 -2.13 17.58
N LEU A 137 -20.74 -2.97 16.62
CA LEU A 137 -20.56 -2.71 15.19
C LEU A 137 -21.30 -1.46 14.72
N ASP A 138 -22.47 -1.14 15.28
CA ASP A 138 -23.20 0.08 14.94
C ASP A 138 -22.45 1.36 15.36
N TYR A 139 -21.63 1.31 16.40
CA TYR A 139 -20.70 2.40 16.72
C TYR A 139 -19.53 2.43 15.73
N VAL A 140 -18.86 1.30 15.51
CA VAL A 140 -17.71 1.20 14.58
C VAL A 140 -18.06 1.69 13.18
N LEU A 141 -19.19 1.23 12.63
CA LEU A 141 -19.66 1.60 11.30
C LEU A 141 -20.16 3.04 11.23
N GLY A 142 -20.65 3.61 12.34
CA GLY A 142 -21.05 5.01 12.42
C GLY A 142 -19.88 5.99 12.32
N GLU A 143 -18.66 5.53 12.63
CA GLU A 143 -17.41 6.30 12.54
C GLU A 143 -16.57 5.94 11.30
N CYS A 144 -16.99 4.92 10.55
CA CYS A 144 -16.29 4.50 9.35
C CYS A 144 -16.42 5.59 8.28
N GLU A 145 -15.27 6.10 7.81
CA GLU A 145 -15.22 6.82 6.55
C GLU A 145 -15.59 5.86 5.41
N LEU A 146 -16.77 6.08 4.82
CA LEU A 146 -17.25 5.34 3.66
C LEU A 146 -16.97 6.13 2.38
N PRO A 147 -16.82 5.45 1.23
CA PRO A 147 -16.75 6.12 -0.06
C PRO A 147 -17.92 7.09 -0.31
N GLU A 148 -17.64 8.17 -1.05
CA GLU A 148 -18.61 9.24 -1.32
C GLU A 148 -19.70 8.76 -2.30
N GLY A 149 -20.95 8.78 -1.86
CA GLY A 149 -22.11 8.57 -2.74
C GLY A 149 -23.20 7.69 -2.12
N ALA A 150 -24.36 7.65 -2.78
CA ALA A 150 -25.52 6.91 -2.31
C ALA A 150 -25.34 5.38 -2.33
N HIS A 151 -24.34 4.86 -3.05
CA HIS A 151 -24.04 3.43 -3.13
C HIS A 151 -23.37 2.90 -1.85
N ASN A 152 -23.01 3.77 -0.90
CA ASN A 152 -22.49 3.37 0.40
C ASN A 152 -23.44 2.42 1.16
N ALA A 153 -24.75 2.53 0.95
CA ALA A 153 -25.76 1.64 1.52
C ALA A 153 -25.56 0.16 1.10
N LEU A 154 -24.94 -0.07 -0.06
CA LEU A 154 -24.61 -1.41 -0.56
C LEU A 154 -23.31 -1.97 0.06
N ILE A 155 -22.44 -1.11 0.59
CA ILE A 155 -21.14 -1.49 1.19
C ILE A 155 -21.33 -1.99 2.63
N VAL A 156 -22.16 -1.29 3.40
CA VAL A 156 -22.30 -1.47 4.86
C VAL A 156 -22.62 -2.91 5.29
N PRO A 157 -23.51 -3.68 4.63
CA PRO A 157 -23.80 -5.05 5.03
C PRO A 157 -22.55 -5.96 5.01
N THR A 158 -21.82 -5.97 3.89
CA THR A 158 -20.60 -6.77 3.74
C THR A 158 -19.50 -6.32 4.70
N LEU A 159 -19.37 -5.00 4.90
CA LEU A 159 -18.40 -4.44 5.84
C LEU A 159 -18.70 -4.87 7.29
N ARG A 160 -19.98 -4.86 7.69
CA ARG A 160 -20.43 -5.36 8.99
C ARG A 160 -20.07 -6.83 9.17
N ASP A 161 -20.30 -7.66 8.17
CA ASP A 161 -20.02 -9.10 8.21
C ASP A 161 -18.53 -9.40 8.35
N ALA A 162 -17.66 -8.63 7.67
CA ALA A 162 -16.22 -8.74 7.83
C ALA A 162 -15.78 -8.36 9.25
N LEU A 163 -16.21 -7.19 9.73
CA LEU A 163 -15.80 -6.67 11.04
C LEU A 163 -16.28 -7.55 12.18
N ARG A 164 -17.49 -8.12 12.10
CA ARG A 164 -18.03 -9.05 13.11
C ARG A 164 -17.06 -10.19 13.43
N GLN A 165 -16.35 -10.69 12.43
CA GLN A 165 -15.45 -11.85 12.56
C GLN A 165 -14.11 -11.51 13.24
N VAL A 166 -13.67 -10.25 13.17
CA VAL A 166 -12.35 -9.82 13.67
C VAL A 166 -12.43 -8.86 14.86
N LEU A 167 -13.62 -8.30 15.14
CA LEU A 167 -13.81 -7.26 16.16
C LEU A 167 -13.26 -7.65 17.55
N PRO A 168 -13.48 -8.87 18.08
CA PRO A 168 -12.97 -9.22 19.41
C PRO A 168 -11.43 -9.17 19.48
N ALA A 169 -10.75 -9.73 18.47
CA ALA A 169 -9.30 -9.74 18.40
C ALA A 169 -8.74 -8.32 18.20
N LEU A 170 -9.41 -7.50 17.38
CA LEU A 170 -9.03 -6.10 17.18
C LEU A 170 -9.13 -5.29 18.48
N VAL A 171 -10.26 -5.36 19.19
CA VAL A 171 -10.44 -4.64 20.47
C VAL A 171 -9.40 -5.07 21.50
N GLN A 172 -9.02 -6.35 21.53
CA GLN A 172 -7.97 -6.83 22.42
C GLN A 172 -6.59 -6.27 22.06
N ALA A 173 -6.25 -6.18 20.77
CA ALA A 173 -4.98 -5.66 20.28
C ALA A 173 -4.89 -4.12 20.31
N ASP A 174 -6.03 -3.43 20.38
CA ASP A 174 -6.15 -1.98 20.30
C ASP A 174 -5.66 -1.26 21.57
N GLY A 175 -4.70 -0.36 21.36
CA GLY A 175 -4.10 0.50 22.36
C GLY A 175 -4.52 1.96 22.27
N THR A 176 -5.32 2.33 21.28
CA THR A 176 -5.83 3.69 21.14
C THR A 176 -6.76 4.01 22.31
N ALA A 177 -6.79 5.27 22.72
CA ALA A 177 -7.58 5.71 23.87
C ALA A 177 -9.09 5.40 23.71
N ARG A 178 -9.56 5.32 22.46
CA ARG A 178 -10.96 5.10 22.09
C ARG A 178 -11.19 3.84 21.26
N LEU A 179 -10.33 2.83 21.30
CA LEU A 179 -10.54 1.58 20.55
C LEU A 179 -10.93 1.80 19.05
N GLU A 180 -10.18 2.64 18.34
CA GLU A 180 -10.50 3.15 17.00
C GLU A 180 -10.02 2.25 15.86
N LEU A 181 -9.20 1.22 16.12
CA LEU A 181 -8.59 0.42 15.05
C LEU A 181 -9.64 -0.27 14.19
N ALA A 182 -10.74 -0.73 14.77
CA ALA A 182 -11.82 -1.36 14.03
C ALA A 182 -12.44 -0.39 13.00
N GLY A 183 -12.69 0.87 13.40
CA GLY A 183 -13.22 1.90 12.50
C GLY A 183 -12.23 2.28 11.40
N ARG A 184 -10.95 2.46 11.76
CA ARG A 184 -9.89 2.79 10.79
C ARG A 184 -9.66 1.66 9.77
N LEU A 185 -9.77 0.40 10.18
CA LEU A 185 -9.69 -0.74 9.28
C LEU A 185 -10.97 -0.90 8.44
N ALA A 186 -12.13 -0.56 9.00
CA ALA A 186 -13.38 -0.50 8.25
C ALA A 186 -13.27 0.48 7.08
N SER A 187 -12.71 1.67 7.33
CA SER A 187 -12.45 2.70 6.32
C SER A 187 -11.45 2.26 5.25
N GLN A 188 -10.49 1.39 5.59
CA GLN A 188 -9.57 0.79 4.60
C GLN A 188 -10.22 -0.34 3.79
N LEU A 189 -11.16 -1.08 4.36
CA LEU A 189 -11.88 -2.16 3.66
C LEU A 189 -13.01 -1.62 2.77
N ALA A 190 -13.65 -0.51 3.14
CA ALA A 190 -14.80 0.01 2.42
C ALA A 190 -14.53 0.30 0.92
N PRO A 191 -13.42 0.94 0.50
CA PRO A 191 -13.09 1.13 -0.92
C PRO A 191 -12.84 -0.19 -1.68
N ARG A 192 -12.31 -1.22 -1.00
CA ARG A 192 -12.10 -2.55 -1.62
C ARG A 192 -13.43 -3.27 -1.85
N ILE A 193 -14.38 -3.14 -0.94
CA ILE A 193 -15.76 -3.63 -1.12
C ILE A 193 -16.46 -2.83 -2.24
N GLU A 194 -16.29 -1.51 -2.26
CA GLU A 194 -16.82 -0.63 -3.29
C GLU A 194 -16.38 -1.07 -4.69
N GLU A 195 -15.10 -1.45 -4.87
CA GLU A 195 -14.57 -1.93 -6.16
C GLU A 195 -15.48 -2.99 -6.79
N TYR A 196 -15.91 -3.99 -6.01
CA TYR A 196 -16.75 -5.09 -6.48
C TYR A 196 -18.20 -4.66 -6.72
N ILE A 197 -18.72 -3.73 -5.92
CA ILE A 197 -20.06 -3.16 -6.13
C ILE A 197 -20.07 -2.34 -7.43
N VAL A 198 -19.06 -1.50 -7.66
CA VAL A 198 -18.94 -0.69 -8.87
C VAL A 198 -18.76 -1.57 -10.10
N ARG A 199 -17.97 -2.66 -10.02
CA ARG A 199 -17.87 -3.67 -11.08
C ARG A 199 -19.22 -4.31 -11.39
N ALA A 200 -20.00 -4.67 -10.37
CA ALA A 200 -21.32 -5.24 -10.56
C ALA A 200 -22.29 -4.24 -11.21
N LEU A 201 -22.32 -2.99 -10.75
CA LEU A 201 -23.12 -1.92 -11.36
C LEU A 201 -22.69 -1.68 -12.81
N PHE A 202 -21.39 -1.70 -13.09
CA PHE A 202 -20.86 -1.54 -14.44
C PHE A 202 -21.31 -2.71 -15.34
N ALA A 203 -21.12 -3.95 -14.89
CA ALA A 203 -21.54 -5.14 -15.63
C ALA A 203 -23.05 -5.15 -15.89
N GLN A 204 -23.86 -4.86 -14.86
CA GLN A 204 -25.32 -4.69 -15.01
C GLN A 204 -25.62 -3.62 -16.07
N SER A 205 -24.94 -2.48 -16.03
CA SER A 205 -25.20 -1.37 -16.97
C SER A 205 -24.91 -1.71 -18.44
N MET A 206 -24.07 -2.72 -18.69
CA MET A 206 -23.72 -3.20 -20.02
C MET A 206 -24.68 -4.29 -20.54
N GLN A 207 -25.51 -4.87 -19.68
CA GLN A 207 -26.47 -5.90 -20.11
C GLN A 207 -27.52 -5.31 -21.05
N PRO A 208 -27.96 -6.06 -22.10
CA PRO A 208 -28.99 -5.61 -23.03
C PRO A 208 -30.30 -5.19 -22.34
N ALA A 209 -30.70 -5.89 -21.28
CA ALA A 209 -31.93 -5.63 -20.54
C ALA A 209 -31.83 -4.51 -19.48
N SER A 210 -30.65 -3.94 -19.25
CA SER A 210 -30.47 -2.91 -18.23
C SER A 210 -31.22 -1.62 -18.53
N THR A 211 -31.87 -1.06 -17.51
CA THR A 211 -32.51 0.27 -17.53
C THR A 211 -31.48 1.40 -17.47
N VAL A 212 -30.32 1.16 -16.84
CA VAL A 212 -29.19 2.11 -16.78
C VAL A 212 -28.15 1.69 -17.81
N LYS A 213 -27.96 2.47 -18.88
CA LYS A 213 -26.97 2.19 -19.93
C LYS A 213 -25.67 2.96 -19.72
N GLY A 214 -24.58 2.23 -19.53
CA GLY A 214 -23.26 2.77 -19.19
C GLY A 214 -23.24 3.52 -17.85
N LEU A 215 -22.07 3.72 -17.25
CA LEU A 215 -21.97 4.47 -15.99
C LEU A 215 -21.31 5.84 -16.13
N ASN A 216 -20.43 6.04 -17.13
CA ASN A 216 -19.64 7.27 -17.23
C ASN A 216 -20.49 8.54 -17.12
N GLY A 217 -20.14 9.39 -16.15
CA GLY A 217 -20.78 10.66 -15.85
C GLY A 217 -22.14 10.55 -15.20
N LYS A 218 -22.69 9.37 -14.86
CA LYS A 218 -23.98 9.24 -14.18
C LYS A 218 -23.88 9.52 -12.67
N SER A 219 -24.95 10.03 -12.09
CA SER A 219 -25.04 10.21 -10.63
C SER A 219 -25.20 8.85 -9.94
N ALA A 220 -24.40 8.60 -8.90
CA ALA A 220 -24.57 7.44 -8.02
C ALA A 220 -25.97 7.40 -7.41
N GLY A 221 -26.51 8.56 -7.01
CA GLY A 221 -27.86 8.66 -6.45
C GLY A 221 -28.96 8.19 -7.42
N GLU A 222 -28.88 8.60 -8.68
CA GLU A 222 -29.86 8.20 -9.71
C GLU A 222 -29.78 6.71 -10.04
N VAL A 223 -28.55 6.18 -10.12
CA VAL A 223 -28.31 4.74 -10.37
C VAL A 223 -28.86 3.90 -9.23
N ILE A 224 -28.60 4.29 -7.98
CA ILE A 224 -29.08 3.58 -6.79
C ILE A 224 -30.60 3.68 -6.65
N ALA A 225 -31.19 4.87 -6.83
CA ALA A 225 -32.65 5.02 -6.82
C ALA A 225 -33.34 4.16 -7.89
N THR A 226 -32.73 4.05 -9.08
CA THR A 226 -33.21 3.16 -10.14
C THR A 226 -33.11 1.71 -9.71
N LEU A 227 -31.98 1.28 -9.14
CA LEU A 227 -31.78 -0.08 -8.64
C LEU A 227 -32.81 -0.42 -7.55
N ASP A 228 -33.02 0.46 -6.58
CA ASP A 228 -34.00 0.30 -5.50
C ASP A 228 -35.42 0.12 -6.04
N SER A 229 -35.80 0.90 -7.06
CA SER A 229 -37.10 0.75 -7.73
C SER A 229 -37.30 -0.63 -8.39
N LEU A 230 -36.21 -1.34 -8.68
CA LEU A 230 -36.19 -2.66 -9.32
C LEU A 230 -35.94 -3.81 -8.34
N GLY A 231 -35.80 -3.53 -7.04
CA GLY A 231 -35.55 -4.52 -5.99
C GLY A 231 -34.20 -4.39 -5.27
N GLY A 232 -33.47 -3.29 -5.48
CA GLY A 232 -32.27 -2.93 -4.72
C GLY A 232 -31.12 -3.93 -4.88
N LEU A 233 -30.36 -4.13 -3.80
CA LEU A 233 -29.24 -5.09 -3.76
C LEU A 233 -29.65 -6.52 -4.16
N ALA A 234 -30.86 -6.96 -3.78
CA ALA A 234 -31.36 -8.28 -4.14
C ALA A 234 -31.50 -8.43 -5.66
N ARG A 235 -31.91 -7.36 -6.35
CA ARG A 235 -31.94 -7.34 -7.81
C ARG A 235 -30.54 -7.36 -8.42
N LEU A 236 -29.60 -6.60 -7.86
CA LEU A 236 -28.21 -6.60 -8.34
C LEU A 236 -27.57 -7.99 -8.22
N HIS A 237 -27.81 -8.71 -7.13
CA HIS A 237 -27.35 -10.10 -6.98
C HIS A 237 -27.97 -11.07 -7.99
N GLN A 238 -29.21 -10.85 -8.39
CA GLN A 238 -29.87 -11.67 -9.42
C GLN A 238 -29.30 -11.38 -10.80
N ASP A 239 -29.09 -10.11 -11.14
CA ASP A 239 -28.57 -9.69 -12.44
C ASP A 239 -27.07 -9.99 -12.58
N VAL A 240 -26.32 -9.98 -11.46
CA VAL A 240 -24.87 -10.19 -11.42
C VAL A 240 -24.52 -11.22 -10.34
N PRO A 241 -24.64 -12.52 -10.64
CA PRO A 241 -24.39 -13.60 -9.68
C PRO A 241 -22.99 -13.57 -9.06
N ALA A 242 -22.01 -13.03 -9.79
CA ALA A 242 -20.63 -12.93 -9.35
C ALA A 242 -20.44 -12.02 -8.12
N LEU A 243 -21.29 -10.99 -7.94
CA LEU A 243 -21.10 -10.00 -6.88
C LEU A 243 -20.93 -10.65 -5.51
N ASN A 244 -21.81 -11.59 -5.14
CA ASN A 244 -21.75 -12.23 -3.84
C ASN A 244 -20.48 -13.08 -3.67
N VAL A 245 -20.04 -13.77 -4.72
CA VAL A 245 -18.81 -14.59 -4.70
C VAL A 245 -17.59 -13.72 -4.43
N HIS A 246 -17.49 -12.59 -5.15
CA HIS A 246 -16.37 -11.67 -5.00
C HIS A 246 -16.34 -11.02 -3.61
N LEU A 247 -17.49 -10.55 -3.13
CA LEU A 247 -17.61 -9.97 -1.79
C LEU A 247 -17.22 -10.97 -0.69
N GLN A 248 -17.71 -12.22 -0.77
CA GLN A 248 -17.39 -13.25 0.21
C GLN A 248 -15.89 -13.57 0.24
N ARG A 249 -15.22 -13.58 -0.92
CA ARG A 249 -13.77 -13.83 -1.02
C ARG A 249 -12.95 -12.68 -0.45
N GLU A 250 -13.32 -11.43 -0.75
CA GLU A 250 -12.65 -10.26 -0.17
C GLU A 250 -12.79 -10.24 1.37
N VAL A 251 -13.99 -10.57 1.87
CA VAL A 251 -14.23 -10.72 3.32
C VAL A 251 -13.35 -11.84 3.91
N ALA A 252 -13.33 -13.02 3.29
CA ALA A 252 -12.55 -14.15 3.78
C ALA A 252 -11.04 -13.85 3.80
N GLY A 253 -10.52 -13.22 2.74
CA GLY A 253 -9.12 -12.79 2.67
C GLY A 253 -8.78 -11.73 3.72
N PHE A 254 -9.64 -10.73 3.91
CA PHE A 254 -9.45 -9.72 4.95
C PHE A 254 -9.45 -10.31 6.37
N VAL A 255 -10.40 -11.19 6.67
CA VAL A 255 -10.50 -11.85 7.99
C VAL A 255 -9.26 -12.71 8.24
N THR A 256 -8.82 -13.48 7.25
CA THR A 256 -7.62 -14.32 7.35
C THR A 256 -6.36 -13.48 7.54
N CYS A 257 -6.21 -12.40 6.76
CA CYS A 257 -5.12 -11.45 6.88
C CYS A 257 -5.02 -10.87 8.29
N LEU A 258 -6.13 -10.35 8.83
CA LEU A 258 -6.11 -9.73 10.16
C LEU A 258 -5.88 -10.74 11.27
N ASN A 259 -6.52 -11.92 11.22
CA ASN A 259 -6.30 -12.94 12.24
C ASN A 259 -4.84 -13.41 12.24
N THR A 260 -4.25 -13.63 11.06
CA THR A 260 -2.84 -14.00 10.92
C THR A 260 -1.92 -12.90 11.46
N LEU A 261 -2.15 -11.65 11.04
CA LEU A 261 -1.38 -10.49 11.47
C LEU A 261 -1.42 -10.30 12.99
N LEU A 262 -2.62 -10.25 13.58
CA LEU A 262 -2.80 -9.99 15.01
C LEU A 262 -2.19 -11.11 15.86
N ASN A 263 -2.33 -12.37 15.42
CA ASN A 263 -1.73 -13.51 16.10
C ASN A 263 -0.19 -13.44 16.11
N ARG A 264 0.43 -13.08 14.98
CA ARG A 264 1.88 -12.90 14.87
C ARG A 264 2.37 -11.73 15.71
N VAL A 265 1.68 -10.59 15.63
CA VAL A 265 2.02 -9.40 16.42
C VAL A 265 1.95 -9.68 17.91
N ASP A 266 0.93 -10.40 18.39
CA ASP A 266 0.83 -10.77 19.80
C ASP A 266 1.99 -11.66 20.27
N GLN A 267 2.39 -12.64 19.44
CA GLN A 267 3.52 -13.53 19.71
C GLN A 267 4.87 -12.80 19.73
N ASP A 268 5.06 -11.86 18.80
CA ASP A 268 6.38 -11.27 18.53
C ASP A 268 6.59 -9.90 19.18
N LYS A 269 5.57 -9.38 19.88
CA LYS A 269 5.53 -8.03 20.45
C LYS A 269 6.79 -7.63 21.24
N ALA A 270 7.29 -8.50 22.10
CA ALA A 270 8.47 -8.20 22.91
C ALA A 270 9.75 -8.08 22.06
N ASP A 271 9.87 -8.93 21.03
CA ASP A 271 11.01 -8.94 20.11
C ASP A 271 10.96 -7.74 19.16
N ILE A 272 9.76 -7.36 18.70
CA ILE A 272 9.53 -6.11 17.95
C ILE A 272 10.02 -4.92 18.77
N GLY A 273 9.59 -4.82 20.03
CA GLY A 273 10.03 -3.74 20.91
C GLY A 273 11.55 -3.67 21.01
N THR A 274 12.16 -4.82 21.34
CA THR A 274 13.60 -4.89 21.59
C THR A 274 14.39 -4.51 20.34
N ARG A 275 13.97 -5.01 19.18
CA ARG A 275 14.67 -4.79 17.91
C ARG A 275 14.52 -3.36 17.40
N PHE A 276 13.33 -2.78 17.47
CA PHE A 276 13.01 -1.53 16.78
C PHE A 276 12.97 -0.30 17.70
N PHE A 277 12.62 -0.47 18.97
CA PHE A 277 12.36 0.66 19.89
C PHE A 277 13.29 0.70 21.10
N GLY A 278 14.09 -0.35 21.34
CA GLY A 278 15.05 -0.41 22.44
C GLY A 278 14.44 -0.79 23.80
N ASP A 279 13.21 -1.28 23.83
CA ASP A 279 12.53 -1.81 25.03
C ASP A 279 11.69 -3.05 24.70
N ASN A 280 11.47 -3.96 25.63
CA ASN A 280 10.70 -5.18 25.35
C ASN A 280 9.17 -5.04 25.57
N ALA A 281 8.67 -3.82 25.71
CA ALA A 281 7.30 -3.54 26.11
C ALA A 281 6.69 -2.43 25.25
N PRO A 282 6.45 -2.68 23.94
CA PRO A 282 6.05 -1.62 23.03
C PRO A 282 4.63 -1.10 23.22
N GLY A 283 3.86 -1.62 24.18
CA GLY A 283 2.45 -1.28 24.34
C GLY A 283 1.57 -1.92 23.27
N LYS A 284 0.28 -1.60 23.28
CA LYS A 284 -0.68 -2.12 22.30
C LYS A 284 -0.62 -1.33 20.98
N LEU A 285 -1.24 -1.86 19.93
CA LEU A 285 -1.25 -1.21 18.62
C LEU A 285 -2.05 0.10 18.67
N GLN A 286 -1.45 1.17 18.17
CA GLN A 286 -2.07 2.49 17.98
C GLN A 286 -2.52 2.71 16.53
N GLY A 287 -2.05 1.88 15.59
CA GLY A 287 -2.44 1.94 14.19
C GLY A 287 -2.12 0.64 13.44
N ILE A 288 -3.00 0.29 12.50
CA ILE A 288 -2.77 -0.77 11.49
C ILE A 288 -3.17 -0.17 10.15
N ARG A 289 -2.22 -0.10 9.22
CA ARG A 289 -2.47 0.25 7.82
C ARG A 289 -2.13 -0.95 6.95
N LEU A 290 -3.13 -1.58 6.37
CA LEU A 290 -2.92 -2.55 5.29
C LEU A 290 -2.53 -1.75 4.04
N THR A 291 -1.41 -2.12 3.43
CA THR A 291 -0.95 -1.44 2.21
C THR A 291 -1.67 -1.98 0.97
N ASP A 292 -1.50 -1.29 -0.15
CA ASP A 292 -2.04 -1.72 -1.45
C ASP A 292 -1.21 -2.84 -2.10
N SER A 293 -0.26 -3.44 -1.36
CA SER A 293 0.48 -4.63 -1.81
C SER A 293 -0.48 -5.72 -2.24
N ASP A 294 -0.13 -6.46 -3.30
CA ASP A 294 -0.94 -7.58 -3.77
C ASP A 294 -1.24 -8.57 -2.63
N PRO A 295 -2.49 -9.05 -2.53
CA PRO A 295 -2.83 -10.09 -1.59
C PRO A 295 -2.18 -11.41 -2.01
N HIS A 296 -1.66 -12.13 -1.02
CA HIS A 296 -1.06 -13.45 -1.20
C HIS A 296 -1.46 -14.35 -0.02
N LYS A 297 -1.37 -15.67 -0.17
CA LYS A 297 -1.46 -16.63 0.95
C LYS A 297 -2.73 -16.42 1.79
N GLN A 298 -3.89 -16.49 1.15
CA GLN A 298 -5.22 -16.25 1.72
C GLN A 298 -5.44 -14.79 2.13
N GLY A 299 -5.12 -13.85 1.26
CA GLY A 299 -5.41 -12.42 1.46
C GLY A 299 -4.41 -11.66 2.34
N ASN A 300 -3.31 -12.29 2.79
CA ASN A 300 -2.28 -11.62 3.57
C ASN A 300 -1.61 -10.50 2.75
N ARG A 301 -1.37 -9.36 3.40
CA ARG A 301 -0.76 -8.16 2.81
C ARG A 301 0.34 -7.60 3.69
N VAL A 302 1.20 -6.77 3.11
CA VAL A 302 2.13 -5.94 3.86
C VAL A 302 1.32 -4.95 4.71
N ALA A 303 1.68 -4.79 5.98
CA ALA A 303 0.99 -3.91 6.91
C ALA A 303 1.97 -3.01 7.66
N ILE A 304 1.63 -1.73 7.84
CA ILE A 304 2.36 -0.83 8.74
C ILE A 304 1.66 -0.83 10.10
N LEU A 305 2.44 -1.12 11.12
CA LEU A 305 2.01 -1.21 12.51
C LEU A 305 2.58 -0.02 13.27
N SER A 306 1.72 0.71 13.98
CA SER A 306 2.12 1.76 14.91
C SER A 306 1.87 1.31 16.35
N PHE A 307 2.83 1.56 17.21
CA PHE A 307 2.78 1.37 18.66
C PHE A 307 2.85 2.73 19.40
N GLY A 308 2.72 3.84 18.67
CA GLY A 308 2.92 5.22 19.15
C GLY A 308 3.48 6.13 18.04
N ALA A 309 3.54 7.43 18.29
CA ALA A 309 3.83 8.48 17.28
C ALA A 309 5.13 8.24 16.49
N ASP A 310 6.16 7.66 17.10
CA ASP A 310 7.45 7.39 16.44
C ASP A 310 7.84 5.91 16.48
N ARG A 311 6.86 5.03 16.75
CA ARG A 311 7.08 3.60 16.96
C ARG A 311 6.39 2.79 15.90
N GLN A 312 6.99 2.75 14.71
CA GLN A 312 6.42 2.04 13.55
C GLN A 312 7.32 0.93 13.04
N VAL A 313 6.69 -0.15 12.57
CA VAL A 313 7.33 -1.25 11.85
C VAL A 313 6.45 -1.67 10.68
N VAL A 314 7.09 -2.19 9.63
CA VAL A 314 6.42 -2.82 8.49
C VAL A 314 6.42 -4.33 8.72
N TYR A 315 5.24 -4.93 8.77
CA TYR A 315 5.06 -6.38 8.73
C TYR A 315 5.00 -6.85 7.28
N LYS A 316 5.86 -7.81 6.92
CA LYS A 316 5.85 -8.49 5.62
C LYS A 316 5.47 -9.96 5.81
N PRO A 317 4.38 -10.47 5.20
CA PRO A 317 3.96 -11.87 5.33
C PRO A 317 4.80 -12.83 4.44
N ARG A 318 6.11 -12.62 4.38
CA ARG A 318 7.08 -13.39 3.59
C ARG A 318 8.46 -13.43 4.26
N ASP A 319 9.30 -14.38 3.85
CA ASP A 319 10.69 -14.47 4.32
C ASP A 319 11.44 -13.16 4.04
N VAL A 320 11.96 -12.50 5.08
CA VAL A 320 12.77 -11.28 4.98
C VAL A 320 14.26 -11.51 5.25
N ARG A 321 14.69 -12.77 5.42
CA ARG A 321 16.08 -13.09 5.76
C ARG A 321 17.06 -12.68 4.66
N ILE A 322 16.65 -12.80 3.39
CA ILE A 322 17.49 -12.36 2.26
C ILE A 322 17.62 -10.84 2.22
N ASP A 323 16.55 -10.09 2.51
CA ASP A 323 16.64 -8.64 2.66
C ASP A 323 17.59 -8.26 3.79
N GLU A 324 17.48 -8.92 4.96
CA GLU A 324 18.39 -8.68 6.09
C GLU A 324 19.85 -8.98 5.73
N ALA A 325 20.13 -10.09 5.04
CA ALA A 325 21.48 -10.47 4.64
C ALA A 325 22.10 -9.47 3.64
N LEU A 326 21.28 -8.79 2.84
CA LEU A 326 21.75 -7.82 1.85
C LEU A 326 21.84 -6.41 2.43
N SER A 327 20.80 -5.91 3.10
CA SER A 327 20.64 -4.51 3.53
C SER A 327 20.37 -4.32 5.03
N GLY A 328 20.51 -5.37 5.83
CA GLY A 328 20.27 -5.29 7.28
C GLY A 328 21.33 -4.50 8.04
N ALA A 329 20.87 -3.71 9.01
CA ALA A 329 21.71 -3.01 9.98
C ALA A 329 21.77 -3.80 11.30
N HIS A 330 22.96 -3.87 11.90
CA HIS A 330 23.16 -4.44 13.23
C HIS A 330 22.60 -5.87 13.35
N LEU A 331 23.02 -6.75 12.43
CA LEU A 331 22.59 -8.15 12.43
C LEU A 331 22.96 -8.81 13.77
N ALA A 332 22.05 -9.66 14.27
CA ALA A 332 22.35 -10.46 15.44
C ALA A 332 23.58 -11.35 15.18
N PRO A 333 24.56 -11.42 16.10
CA PRO A 333 25.71 -12.29 15.94
C PRO A 333 25.28 -13.76 15.91
N ASP A 334 26.07 -14.61 15.25
CA ASP A 334 25.87 -16.06 15.23
C ASP A 334 27.05 -16.81 15.88
N ALA A 335 27.09 -18.13 15.71
CA ALA A 335 28.16 -18.97 16.26
C ALA A 335 29.56 -18.64 15.70
N GLN A 336 29.65 -17.93 14.56
CA GLN A 336 30.89 -17.50 13.92
C GLN A 336 31.29 -16.06 14.29
N GLY A 337 30.44 -15.33 15.01
CA GLY A 337 30.74 -14.00 15.57
C GLY A 337 29.83 -12.90 15.02
N PRO A 338 30.33 -11.64 14.99
CA PRO A 338 29.58 -10.53 14.40
C PRO A 338 29.23 -10.81 12.94
N ARG A 339 27.98 -10.51 12.57
CA ARG A 339 27.52 -10.56 11.18
C ARG A 339 27.37 -9.15 10.63
N GLN A 340 27.62 -9.01 9.34
CA GLN A 340 27.36 -7.80 8.58
C GLN A 340 26.43 -8.15 7.42
N SER A 341 25.65 -7.19 6.93
CA SER A 341 24.98 -7.34 5.64
C SER A 341 25.96 -7.07 4.49
N LEU A 342 25.62 -7.50 3.27
CA LEU A 342 26.48 -7.28 2.12
C LEU A 342 26.69 -5.78 1.80
N LEU A 343 25.69 -4.93 2.11
CA LEU A 343 25.81 -3.47 2.00
C LEU A 343 26.78 -2.89 3.05
N GLU A 344 26.75 -3.35 4.31
CA GLU A 344 27.75 -2.95 5.32
C GLU A 344 29.17 -3.38 4.88
N MET A 345 29.32 -4.59 4.32
CA MET A 345 30.61 -5.07 3.79
C MET A 345 31.13 -4.20 2.63
N ALA A 346 30.25 -3.60 1.82
CA ALA A 346 30.61 -2.66 0.76
C ALA A 346 30.89 -1.23 1.25
N GLY A 347 30.73 -0.98 2.56
CA GLY A 347 30.84 0.34 3.17
C GLY A 347 29.64 1.26 2.85
N ALA A 348 28.47 0.68 2.59
CA ALA A 348 27.21 1.39 2.37
C ALA A 348 26.31 1.35 3.63
N ASP A 349 26.91 1.38 4.84
CA ASP A 349 26.22 1.23 6.12
C ASP A 349 25.05 2.21 6.29
N ALA A 350 25.16 3.40 5.72
CA ALA A 350 24.14 4.43 5.82
C ALA A 350 22.85 4.14 5.01
N MET A 351 22.85 3.07 4.21
CA MET A 351 21.69 2.58 3.44
C MET A 351 21.08 1.31 4.04
N THR A 352 21.50 0.95 5.25
CA THR A 352 21.05 -0.26 5.95
C THR A 352 20.01 0.07 7.02
N TYR A 353 19.13 -0.88 7.29
CA TYR A 353 18.03 -0.69 8.24
C TYR A 353 17.65 -2.01 8.92
N ARG A 354 16.85 -1.94 9.98
CA ARG A 354 16.65 -3.10 10.86
C ARG A 354 15.59 -4.06 10.34
N PHE A 355 15.84 -5.35 10.53
CA PHE A 355 14.94 -6.46 10.23
C PHE A 355 14.75 -7.35 11.46
N LEU A 356 13.63 -8.08 11.49
CA LEU A 356 13.31 -9.13 12.44
C LEU A 356 12.64 -10.29 11.68
N PRO A 357 13.44 -11.24 11.15
CA PRO A 357 12.91 -12.45 10.54
C PRO A 357 12.26 -13.37 11.57
N ARG A 358 11.13 -13.98 11.22
CA ARG A 358 10.32 -14.85 12.10
C ARG A 358 9.75 -16.04 11.32
N GLN A 359 9.30 -17.04 12.04
CA GLN A 359 8.70 -18.22 11.46
C GLN A 359 7.53 -18.72 12.33
N GLN A 360 6.45 -19.14 11.68
CA GLN A 360 5.31 -19.76 12.34
C GLN A 360 4.72 -20.81 11.41
N ALA A 361 4.50 -22.02 11.92
CA ALA A 361 3.87 -23.13 11.19
C ALA A 361 4.52 -23.42 9.81
N ASN A 362 5.85 -23.35 9.72
CA ASN A 362 6.63 -23.55 8.48
C ASN A 362 6.37 -22.50 7.40
N VAL A 363 5.97 -21.29 7.80
CA VAL A 363 5.92 -20.11 6.94
C VAL A 363 6.83 -19.05 7.55
N ASP A 364 7.75 -18.55 6.75
CA ASP A 364 8.62 -17.44 7.13
C ASP A 364 7.91 -16.11 6.85
N TYR A 365 8.10 -15.18 7.78
CA TYR A 365 7.60 -13.80 7.71
C TYR A 365 8.60 -12.88 8.40
N GLY A 366 8.32 -11.57 8.46
CA GLY A 366 9.13 -10.72 9.32
C GLY A 366 8.61 -9.31 9.50
N TYR A 367 9.31 -8.59 10.37
CA TYR A 367 9.12 -7.17 10.60
C TYR A 367 10.34 -6.40 10.13
N VAL A 368 10.11 -5.20 9.64
CA VAL A 368 11.12 -4.35 9.03
C VAL A 368 10.96 -2.95 9.61
N GLN A 369 12.08 -2.25 9.81
CA GLN A 369 12.04 -0.86 10.27
C GLN A 369 11.22 -0.03 9.30
N PHE A 370 10.29 0.77 9.85
CA PHE A 370 9.57 1.75 9.05
C PHE A 370 10.51 2.88 8.64
N LEU A 371 10.57 3.17 7.34
CA LEU A 371 11.30 4.28 6.76
C LEU A 371 10.30 5.37 6.33
N PRO A 372 10.29 6.54 6.97
CA PRO A 372 9.41 7.65 6.59
C PRO A 372 9.68 8.11 5.16
N HIS A 373 8.63 8.23 4.35
CA HIS A 373 8.67 8.66 2.94
C HIS A 373 7.36 9.34 2.54
N GLY A 374 6.62 9.84 3.54
CA GLY A 374 5.30 10.46 3.34
C GLY A 374 5.40 11.97 3.24
N ASP A 375 6.42 12.55 3.86
CA ASP A 375 6.66 13.97 3.87
C ASP A 375 7.68 14.35 2.81
N ALA A 376 7.49 15.50 2.18
CA ALA A 376 8.36 15.95 1.12
C ALA A 376 9.83 16.08 1.57
N GLN A 377 10.08 16.44 2.84
CA GLN A 377 11.43 16.53 3.42
C GLN A 377 12.15 15.17 3.50
N ASP A 378 11.41 14.05 3.53
CA ASP A 378 12.01 12.70 3.51
C ASP A 378 12.82 12.46 2.22
N HIS A 379 12.41 13.13 1.13
CA HIS A 379 12.98 13.00 -0.21
C HIS A 379 14.11 13.99 -0.50
N VAL A 380 14.39 14.94 0.41
CA VAL A 380 15.33 16.04 0.17
C VAL A 380 16.78 15.62 0.44
N ILE A 381 17.65 15.83 -0.55
CA ILE A 381 19.10 15.68 -0.45
C ILE A 381 19.75 17.06 -0.63
N ASP A 382 20.58 17.48 0.32
CA ASP A 382 21.38 18.69 0.17
C ASP A 382 22.49 18.49 -0.85
N ALA A 383 22.72 19.50 -1.72
CA ALA A 383 23.77 19.44 -2.73
C ALA A 383 25.18 19.19 -2.17
N THR A 384 25.42 19.57 -0.91
CA THR A 384 26.67 19.29 -0.19
C THR A 384 26.83 17.82 0.19
N ASP A 385 25.73 17.12 0.44
CA ASP A 385 25.70 15.70 0.81
C ASP A 385 25.56 14.78 -0.40
N ALA A 386 24.98 15.27 -1.50
CA ALA A 386 24.67 14.49 -2.69
C ALA A 386 25.85 13.67 -3.24
N PRO A 387 27.11 14.19 -3.36
CA PRO A 387 28.23 13.36 -3.80
C PRO A 387 28.44 12.11 -2.93
N ARG A 388 28.30 12.25 -1.61
CA ARG A 388 28.42 11.10 -0.69
C ARG A 388 27.23 10.15 -0.85
N VAL A 389 26.00 10.66 -0.90
CA VAL A 389 24.79 9.83 -1.02
C VAL A 389 24.79 9.02 -2.33
N PHE A 390 25.19 9.63 -3.45
CA PHE A 390 25.34 8.91 -4.72
C PHE A 390 26.55 7.95 -4.72
N GLY A 391 27.61 8.27 -3.99
CA GLY A 391 28.70 7.33 -3.73
C GLY A 391 28.26 6.10 -2.92
N ASP A 392 27.45 6.30 -1.87
CA ASP A 392 26.86 5.23 -1.07
C ASP A 392 25.94 4.35 -1.94
N LEU A 393 25.11 4.97 -2.79
CA LEU A 393 24.29 4.26 -3.78
C LEU A 393 25.16 3.40 -4.70
N GLY A 394 26.27 3.94 -5.21
CA GLY A 394 27.22 3.20 -6.03
C GLY A 394 27.82 1.99 -5.30
N ARG A 395 28.21 2.14 -4.03
CA ARG A 395 28.71 1.03 -3.20
C ARG A 395 27.68 -0.08 -3.05
N ALA A 396 26.44 0.29 -2.76
CA ALA A 396 25.33 -0.64 -2.61
C ALA A 396 25.03 -1.37 -3.93
N ILE A 397 25.05 -0.68 -5.08
CA ILE A 397 24.89 -1.33 -6.39
C ILE A 397 26.03 -2.32 -6.64
N GLY A 398 27.29 -1.99 -6.31
CA GLY A 398 28.41 -2.93 -6.40
C GLY A 398 28.17 -4.22 -5.60
N ALA A 399 27.64 -4.12 -4.38
CA ALA A 399 27.23 -5.28 -3.57
C ALA A 399 26.08 -6.07 -4.23
N LEU A 400 25.03 -5.39 -4.68
CA LEU A 400 23.86 -6.01 -5.28
C LEU A 400 24.15 -6.70 -6.62
N MET A 401 25.13 -6.19 -7.40
CA MET A 401 25.67 -6.87 -8.59
C MET A 401 26.27 -8.24 -8.22
N LEU A 402 27.04 -8.32 -7.13
CA LEU A 402 27.65 -9.58 -6.65
C LEU A 402 26.61 -10.55 -6.09
N ALA A 403 25.54 -10.05 -5.48
CA ALA A 403 24.42 -10.85 -5.02
C ALA A 403 23.51 -11.34 -6.15
N GLY A 404 23.68 -10.83 -7.38
CA GLY A 404 22.77 -11.09 -8.48
C GLY A 404 21.35 -10.61 -8.18
N ALA A 405 21.20 -9.49 -7.48
CA ALA A 405 19.89 -8.93 -7.18
C ALA A 405 19.21 -8.47 -8.46
N SER A 406 17.92 -8.78 -8.60
CA SER A 406 17.06 -8.29 -9.68
C SER A 406 15.79 -7.67 -9.11
N ASP A 407 14.91 -7.19 -9.99
CA ASP A 407 13.67 -6.52 -9.60
C ASP A 407 13.89 -5.20 -8.84
N LEU A 408 15.00 -4.50 -9.13
CA LEU A 408 15.33 -3.20 -8.55
C LEU A 408 14.68 -2.05 -9.34
N HIS A 409 13.35 -2.04 -9.42
CA HIS A 409 12.58 -0.96 -10.04
C HIS A 409 12.26 0.18 -9.06
N HIS A 410 11.65 1.25 -9.57
CA HIS A 410 11.40 2.51 -8.88
C HIS A 410 10.46 2.41 -7.66
N GLU A 411 9.75 1.30 -7.47
CA GLU A 411 8.96 1.03 -6.25
C GLU A 411 9.80 0.34 -5.16
N ASN A 412 10.87 -0.36 -5.56
CA ASN A 412 11.72 -1.14 -4.65
C ASN A 412 12.96 -0.36 -4.17
N ILE A 413 13.02 0.94 -4.48
CA ILE A 413 14.03 1.87 -3.96
C ILE A 413 13.32 3.06 -3.34
N MET A 414 13.53 3.24 -2.05
CA MET A 414 12.93 4.29 -1.25
C MET A 414 13.94 5.38 -0.93
N VAL A 415 13.52 6.64 -0.97
CA VAL A 415 14.25 7.78 -0.43
C VAL A 415 13.61 8.17 0.90
N SER A 416 14.42 8.15 1.96
CA SER A 416 13.99 8.46 3.32
C SER A 416 15.09 9.21 4.05
N GLY A 417 14.76 10.35 4.65
CA GLY A 417 15.75 11.24 5.28
C GLY A 417 16.93 11.60 4.36
N GLY A 418 16.66 11.81 3.07
CA GLY A 418 17.68 12.15 2.07
C GLY A 418 18.66 11.02 1.72
N ARG A 419 18.28 9.75 1.95
CA ARG A 419 19.10 8.56 1.65
C ARG A 419 18.30 7.52 0.90
N PHE A 420 18.99 6.72 0.09
CA PHE A 420 18.42 5.58 -0.62
C PHE A 420 18.37 4.34 0.28
N TYR A 421 17.30 3.56 0.17
CA TYR A 421 17.14 2.26 0.80
C TYR A 421 16.51 1.28 -0.19
N PHE A 422 17.04 0.06 -0.23
CA PHE A 422 16.49 -1.01 -1.06
C PHE A 422 15.50 -1.85 -0.26
N THR A 423 14.32 -2.09 -0.82
CA THR A 423 13.30 -3.00 -0.28
C THR A 423 13.03 -4.13 -1.28
N ASP A 424 12.44 -5.23 -0.80
CA ASP A 424 11.97 -6.35 -1.62
C ASP A 424 13.08 -7.00 -2.45
N LEU A 425 14.21 -7.26 -1.78
CA LEU A 425 15.40 -7.93 -2.34
C LEU A 425 15.22 -9.46 -2.47
N GLU A 426 13.98 -9.93 -2.56
CA GLU A 426 13.64 -11.35 -2.60
C GLU A 426 13.99 -12.05 -3.93
N PHE A 427 14.39 -11.28 -4.95
CA PHE A 427 14.92 -11.74 -6.23
C PHE A 427 16.45 -11.68 -6.31
N ALA A 428 17.13 -12.19 -5.28
CA ALA A 428 18.58 -12.40 -5.28
C ALA A 428 18.99 -13.65 -6.08
N LEU A 429 20.29 -13.77 -6.35
CA LEU A 429 20.88 -14.90 -7.09
C LEU A 429 20.28 -15.14 -8.48
N SER A 430 19.88 -14.07 -9.18
CA SER A 430 19.43 -14.15 -10.57
C SER A 430 20.53 -14.73 -11.46
N PRO A 431 20.29 -15.83 -12.19
CA PRO A 431 21.29 -16.43 -13.06
C PRO A 431 21.81 -15.48 -14.14
N GLN A 432 20.95 -14.59 -14.64
CA GLN A 432 21.28 -13.62 -15.68
C GLN A 432 22.19 -12.53 -15.11
N ALA A 433 21.82 -11.93 -13.98
CA ALA A 433 22.61 -10.88 -13.33
C ALA A 433 23.99 -11.41 -12.90
N ILE A 434 24.05 -12.59 -12.27
CA ILE A 434 25.34 -13.21 -11.92
C ILE A 434 26.16 -13.52 -13.16
N GLY A 435 25.53 -14.00 -14.23
CA GLY A 435 26.19 -14.29 -15.50
C GLY A 435 26.90 -13.06 -16.08
N TYR A 436 26.20 -11.93 -16.19
CA TYR A 436 26.78 -10.68 -16.69
C TYR A 436 27.84 -10.11 -15.74
N ALA A 437 27.61 -10.12 -14.43
CA ALA A 437 28.60 -9.70 -13.43
C ALA A 437 29.90 -10.51 -13.53
N THR A 438 29.78 -11.84 -13.69
CA THR A 438 30.92 -12.75 -13.86
C THR A 438 31.69 -12.47 -15.16
N GLN A 439 30.98 -12.23 -16.27
CA GLN A 439 31.58 -11.87 -17.56
C GLN A 439 32.39 -10.58 -17.45
N LEU A 440 31.81 -9.55 -16.85
CA LEU A 440 32.43 -8.24 -16.63
C LEU A 440 33.67 -8.34 -15.74
N LEU A 441 33.61 -9.09 -14.63
CA LEU A 441 34.75 -9.32 -13.74
C LEU A 441 35.89 -10.12 -14.41
N SER A 442 35.56 -11.01 -15.34
CA SER A 442 36.55 -11.82 -16.06
C SER A 442 37.25 -11.06 -17.19
N ARG A 443 36.69 -9.91 -17.62
CA ARG A 443 37.15 -9.16 -18.78
C ARG A 443 38.32 -8.24 -18.44
N GLN A 444 39.50 -8.55 -18.98
CA GLN A 444 40.65 -7.65 -18.91
C GLN A 444 40.46 -6.45 -19.86
N PRO A 445 40.93 -5.24 -19.50
CA PRO A 445 40.94 -4.10 -20.41
C PRO A 445 41.73 -4.42 -21.68
N GLY A 446 41.15 -4.14 -22.85
CA GLY A 446 41.86 -4.21 -24.12
C GLY A 446 42.99 -3.17 -24.22
N PRO A 447 43.88 -3.28 -25.21
CA PRO A 447 44.87 -2.24 -25.48
C PRO A 447 44.18 -0.88 -25.70
N LEU A 448 44.82 0.18 -25.23
CA LEU A 448 44.36 1.55 -25.43
C LEU A 448 44.60 1.96 -26.88
N ASP A 449 43.62 2.64 -27.48
CA ASP A 449 43.79 3.32 -28.76
C ASP A 449 44.53 4.66 -28.62
N ALA A 450 44.60 5.42 -29.72
CA ALA A 450 45.32 6.70 -29.77
C ALA A 450 44.73 7.78 -28.84
N ASP A 451 43.45 7.65 -28.47
CA ASP A 451 42.74 8.57 -27.59
C ASP A 451 42.71 8.06 -26.13
N GLY A 452 43.42 6.96 -25.85
CA GLY A 452 43.49 6.37 -24.52
C GLY A 452 42.27 5.53 -24.15
N VAL A 453 41.45 5.14 -25.13
CA VAL A 453 40.23 4.36 -24.93
C VAL A 453 40.51 2.87 -25.13
N PRO A 454 40.09 1.97 -24.22
CA PRO A 454 40.25 0.53 -24.41
C PRO A 454 39.52 0.02 -25.65
N SER A 455 40.17 -0.79 -26.48
CA SER A 455 39.61 -1.32 -27.74
C SER A 455 38.32 -2.13 -27.56
N ASP A 456 38.03 -2.61 -26.35
CA ASP A 456 36.84 -3.39 -26.00
C ASP A 456 35.77 -2.57 -25.23
N GLN A 457 35.90 -1.24 -25.15
CA GLN A 457 35.00 -0.37 -24.38
C GLN A 457 33.54 -0.51 -24.82
N VAL A 458 33.25 -0.56 -26.12
CA VAL A 458 31.88 -0.68 -26.64
C VAL A 458 31.21 -1.98 -26.16
N ALA A 459 31.93 -3.10 -26.22
CA ALA A 459 31.41 -4.38 -25.76
C ALA A 459 31.19 -4.40 -24.24
N ALA A 460 32.14 -3.86 -23.46
CA ALA A 460 32.00 -3.80 -22.01
C ALA A 460 30.85 -2.89 -21.55
N ARG A 461 30.58 -1.79 -22.26
CA ARG A 461 29.42 -0.94 -22.01
C ARG A 461 28.12 -1.67 -22.29
N ALA A 462 28.01 -2.36 -23.42
CA ALA A 462 26.82 -3.16 -23.73
C ALA A 462 26.56 -4.26 -22.69
N GLU A 463 27.62 -4.93 -22.20
CA GLU A 463 27.53 -5.94 -21.14
C GLU A 463 27.10 -5.33 -19.80
N TYR A 464 27.58 -4.13 -19.47
CA TYR A 464 27.12 -3.41 -18.28
C TYR A 464 25.65 -3.01 -18.39
N ASP A 465 25.21 -2.55 -19.57
CA ASP A 465 23.80 -2.24 -19.84
C ASP A 465 22.91 -3.48 -19.74
N ASP A 466 23.38 -4.64 -20.21
CA ASP A 466 22.71 -5.92 -20.06
C ASP A 466 22.59 -6.32 -18.58
N LEU A 467 23.65 -6.14 -17.79
CA LEU A 467 23.60 -6.35 -16.34
C LEU A 467 22.55 -5.46 -15.68
N MET A 468 22.59 -4.15 -15.88
CA MET A 468 21.64 -3.21 -15.26
C MET A 468 20.20 -3.50 -15.66
N ARG A 469 19.94 -3.90 -16.92
CA ARG A 469 18.62 -4.35 -17.37
C ARG A 469 18.18 -5.66 -16.72
N SER A 470 19.07 -6.64 -16.56
CA SER A 470 18.77 -7.89 -15.85
C SER A 470 18.47 -7.66 -14.37
N MET A 471 18.99 -6.57 -13.80
CA MET A 471 18.68 -6.13 -12.44
C MET A 471 17.40 -5.27 -12.37
N ILE A 472 16.83 -4.85 -13.51
CA ILE A 472 15.71 -3.89 -13.65
C ILE A 472 16.06 -2.48 -13.12
N LEU A 473 17.34 -2.19 -12.91
CA LEU A 473 17.79 -0.94 -12.30
C LEU A 473 17.55 0.28 -13.21
N ASN A 474 17.42 0.10 -14.52
CA ASN A 474 17.07 1.19 -15.43
C ASN A 474 15.68 1.78 -15.11
N ASP A 475 14.71 0.95 -14.70
CA ASP A 475 13.35 1.41 -14.41
C ASP A 475 13.34 2.32 -13.17
N THR A 476 14.21 2.06 -12.18
CA THR A 476 14.42 2.95 -11.03
C THR A 476 14.60 4.40 -11.43
N PHE A 477 15.46 4.65 -12.42
CA PHE A 477 15.86 6.01 -12.79
C PHE A 477 15.01 6.59 -13.91
N GLN A 478 14.25 5.76 -14.63
CA GLN A 478 13.52 6.16 -15.83
C GLN A 478 12.01 6.27 -15.61
N ARG A 479 11.43 5.52 -14.66
CA ARG A 479 9.98 5.45 -14.44
C ARG A 479 9.55 6.16 -13.17
N ALA A 480 8.30 6.60 -13.15
CA ALA A 480 7.68 7.32 -12.05
C ALA A 480 6.26 6.85 -11.73
N THR A 481 5.72 5.94 -12.54
CA THR A 481 4.36 5.44 -12.40
C THR A 481 4.32 3.92 -12.37
N ASP A 482 3.40 3.37 -11.57
CA ASP A 482 2.99 1.97 -11.62
C ASP A 482 1.62 1.87 -12.29
N ASN A 483 1.40 0.78 -13.03
CA ASN A 483 0.14 0.46 -13.68
C ASN A 483 -0.48 -0.79 -13.06
N ASN A 484 -1.65 -0.63 -12.46
CA ASN A 484 -2.38 -1.72 -11.82
C ASN A 484 -3.61 -2.13 -12.65
N PRO A 485 -3.54 -3.26 -13.39
CA PRO A 485 -4.68 -3.74 -14.19
C PRO A 485 -5.83 -4.28 -13.34
N LEU A 486 -5.66 -4.39 -12.02
CA LEU A 486 -6.72 -4.80 -11.09
C LEU A 486 -7.66 -3.66 -10.70
N CYS A 487 -7.43 -2.42 -11.14
CA CYS A 487 -8.35 -1.32 -10.90
C CYS A 487 -9.77 -1.62 -11.45
N SER A 488 -10.80 -1.15 -10.76
CA SER A 488 -12.18 -1.17 -11.25
C SER A 488 -12.28 -0.46 -12.61
N PRO A 489 -13.17 -0.85 -13.53
CA PRO A 489 -13.38 -0.11 -14.78
C PRO A 489 -13.88 1.32 -14.57
N CYS A 490 -14.47 1.62 -13.41
CA CYS A 490 -14.95 2.94 -13.03
C CYS A 490 -14.66 3.24 -11.55
N THR A 491 -14.53 4.51 -11.20
CA THR A 491 -14.50 5.04 -9.83
C THR A 491 -15.70 5.97 -9.61
N VAL A 492 -16.00 6.29 -8.35
CA VAL A 492 -16.99 7.32 -7.99
C VAL A 492 -16.29 8.51 -7.37
N ALA A 493 -16.52 9.70 -7.92
CA ALA A 493 -15.99 10.95 -7.39
C ALA A 493 -17.05 12.05 -7.53
N GLN A 494 -17.23 12.86 -6.49
CA GLN A 494 -18.24 13.91 -6.44
C GLN A 494 -19.66 13.35 -6.69
N GLY A 495 -19.92 12.16 -6.17
CA GLY A 495 -21.17 11.43 -6.34
C GLY A 495 -21.48 10.97 -7.78
N ARG A 496 -20.50 10.97 -8.69
CA ARG A 496 -20.67 10.53 -10.09
C ARG A 496 -19.63 9.49 -10.48
N PHE A 497 -20.02 8.60 -11.39
CA PHE A 497 -19.10 7.59 -11.93
C PHE A 497 -18.17 8.18 -13.00
N HIS A 498 -16.90 7.79 -12.97
CA HIS A 498 -15.88 8.15 -13.96
C HIS A 498 -15.09 6.91 -14.38
N PRO A 499 -14.49 6.86 -15.59
CA PRO A 499 -13.51 5.85 -15.92
C PRO A 499 -12.35 5.89 -14.91
N ALA A 500 -11.89 4.73 -14.46
CA ALA A 500 -10.75 4.69 -13.54
C ALA A 500 -9.44 4.97 -14.28
N ASP A 501 -8.50 5.62 -13.59
CA ASP A 501 -7.10 5.63 -13.98
C ASP A 501 -6.44 4.36 -13.41
N THR A 502 -5.70 3.65 -14.26
CA THR A 502 -4.95 2.45 -13.85
C THR A 502 -3.51 2.79 -13.48
N SER A 503 -3.06 4.01 -13.77
CA SER A 503 -1.72 4.50 -13.46
C SER A 503 -1.72 5.26 -12.13
N SER A 504 -0.66 5.08 -11.34
CA SER A 504 -0.45 5.83 -10.10
C SER A 504 0.99 6.28 -9.95
N GLU A 505 1.19 7.46 -9.37
CA GLU A 505 2.53 7.96 -9.06
C GLU A 505 3.19 7.17 -7.93
N VAL A 506 4.44 6.78 -8.18
CA VAL A 506 5.35 6.18 -7.22
C VAL A 506 6.20 7.30 -6.63
N ILE A 507 6.07 7.53 -5.33
CA ILE A 507 6.79 8.61 -4.63
C ILE A 507 8.04 8.09 -3.91
N GLU A 508 8.12 6.78 -3.70
CA GLU A 508 9.15 6.09 -2.94
C GLU A 508 10.54 6.45 -3.47
N SER A 509 10.74 6.43 -4.79
CA SER A 509 12.00 6.77 -5.46
C SER A 509 12.18 8.25 -5.80
N LEU A 510 11.28 9.14 -5.34
CA LEU A 510 11.42 10.58 -5.58
C LEU A 510 12.67 11.10 -4.88
N VAL A 511 13.52 11.78 -5.65
CA VAL A 511 14.72 12.48 -5.14
C VAL A 511 14.52 13.97 -5.40
N ILE A 512 14.67 14.78 -4.35
CA ILE A 512 14.62 16.24 -4.45
C ILE A 512 15.98 16.79 -4.01
N LEU A 513 16.73 17.35 -4.94
CA LEU A 513 18.00 18.02 -4.65
C LEU A 513 17.76 19.47 -4.24
N ARG A 514 18.14 19.83 -3.02
CA ARG A 514 18.21 21.22 -2.56
C ARG A 514 19.58 21.82 -2.87
N THR A 515 19.61 22.89 -3.65
CA THR A 515 20.84 23.60 -4.05
C THR A 515 20.68 25.11 -3.86
N VAL A 516 21.77 25.86 -4.02
CA VAL A 516 21.76 27.33 -3.98
C VAL A 516 22.09 27.85 -5.37
N GLY A 517 21.13 28.54 -5.99
CA GLY A 517 21.28 29.22 -7.26
C GLY A 517 21.49 30.74 -7.10
N PRO A 518 21.60 31.47 -8.22
CA PRO A 518 21.81 32.93 -8.22
C PRO A 518 20.71 33.71 -7.47
N ASP A 519 19.49 33.20 -7.50
CA ASP A 519 18.29 33.83 -6.93
C ASP A 519 17.87 33.23 -5.58
N GLY A 520 18.71 32.38 -4.95
CA GLY A 520 18.44 31.75 -3.66
C GLY A 520 18.35 30.22 -3.73
N THR A 521 17.66 29.60 -2.77
CA THR A 521 17.48 28.14 -2.73
C THR A 521 16.68 27.66 -3.94
N GLN A 522 17.18 26.62 -4.59
CA GLN A 522 16.54 25.95 -5.73
C GLN A 522 16.33 24.46 -5.41
N TYR A 523 15.29 23.89 -6.00
CA TYR A 523 14.96 22.47 -5.88
C TYR A 523 14.91 21.85 -7.27
N LEU A 524 15.74 20.83 -7.48
CA LEU A 524 15.72 19.98 -8.68
C LEU A 524 15.19 18.60 -8.28
N ASP A 525 14.53 17.89 -9.18
CA ASP A 525 14.01 16.57 -8.89
C ASP A 525 14.29 15.59 -10.03
N ASN A 526 14.26 14.30 -9.71
CA ASN A 526 14.51 13.23 -10.67
C ASN A 526 13.29 12.86 -11.55
N ARG A 527 12.23 13.67 -11.53
CA ARG A 527 10.97 13.44 -12.25
C ARG A 527 10.78 14.37 -13.44
N ARG A 528 11.56 15.45 -13.53
CA ARG A 528 11.51 16.41 -14.65
C ARG A 528 12.47 16.02 -15.76
N ALA A 529 12.01 16.20 -17.01
CA ALA A 529 12.90 16.11 -18.15
C ALA A 529 13.96 17.24 -18.05
N PRO A 530 15.25 16.93 -18.25
CA PRO A 530 16.29 17.94 -18.18
C PRO A 530 16.19 18.92 -19.35
N ASP A 531 16.29 20.22 -19.09
CA ASP A 531 16.34 21.27 -20.13
C ASP A 531 17.75 21.41 -20.77
N GLY A 532 18.77 20.78 -20.17
CA GLY A 532 20.15 20.63 -20.66
C GLY A 532 20.94 19.58 -19.86
N GLU A 533 22.19 19.27 -20.25
CA GLU A 533 23.02 18.26 -19.54
C GLU A 533 23.21 18.59 -18.05
N ASP A 534 23.31 19.88 -17.70
CA ASP A 534 23.50 20.34 -16.32
C ASP A 534 22.24 20.18 -15.43
N ASP A 535 21.06 19.95 -16.01
CA ASP A 535 19.78 19.82 -15.30
C ASP A 535 19.42 18.36 -14.96
N ASN A 536 20.11 17.38 -15.55
CA ASN A 536 19.90 15.98 -15.23
C ASN A 536 20.58 15.63 -13.89
N LEU A 537 19.76 15.36 -12.87
CA LEU A 537 20.22 15.03 -11.52
C LEU A 537 21.17 13.82 -11.50
N TYR A 538 20.89 12.79 -12.30
CA TYR A 538 21.73 11.59 -12.35
C TYR A 538 23.05 11.85 -13.08
N ALA A 539 23.02 12.63 -14.16
CA ALA A 539 24.23 13.07 -14.85
C ALA A 539 25.15 13.87 -13.92
N ARG A 540 24.60 14.75 -13.08
CA ARG A 540 25.38 15.56 -12.14
C ARG A 540 26.23 14.74 -11.16
N TYR A 541 25.74 13.58 -10.70
CA TYR A 541 26.39 12.76 -9.69
C TYR A 541 26.89 11.41 -10.22
N HIS A 542 27.10 11.32 -11.53
CA HIS A 542 27.55 10.11 -12.20
C HIS A 542 28.97 9.68 -11.77
N GLN A 543 29.89 10.63 -11.53
CA GLN A 543 31.26 10.31 -11.08
C GLN A 543 31.30 9.77 -9.66
N PRO A 544 30.67 10.41 -8.64
CA PRO A 544 30.59 9.82 -7.31
C PRO A 544 29.95 8.43 -7.30
N PHE A 545 28.89 8.22 -8.08
CA PHE A 545 28.27 6.90 -8.23
C PHE A 545 29.24 5.84 -8.76
N GLY A 546 29.95 6.13 -9.86
CA GLY A 546 30.95 5.22 -10.42
C GLY A 546 32.10 4.92 -9.46
N GLN A 547 32.60 5.95 -8.76
CA GLN A 547 33.62 5.78 -7.71
C GLN A 547 33.11 4.92 -6.55
N GLY A 548 31.83 5.06 -6.19
CA GLY A 548 31.14 4.23 -5.21
C GLY A 548 31.13 2.76 -5.59
N VAL A 549 30.79 2.43 -6.85
CA VAL A 549 30.79 1.05 -7.36
C VAL A 549 32.17 0.41 -7.23
N THR A 550 33.22 1.11 -7.68
CA THR A 550 34.60 0.66 -7.49
C THR A 550 34.91 0.39 -6.02
N ALA A 551 34.58 1.34 -5.15
CA ALA A 551 34.93 1.27 -3.74
C ALA A 551 34.15 0.15 -3.01
N GLY A 552 32.89 -0.09 -3.38
CA GLY A 552 32.07 -1.18 -2.86
C GLY A 552 32.60 -2.55 -3.26
N LEU A 553 32.93 -2.73 -4.55
CA LEU A 553 33.52 -3.99 -5.04
C LEU A 553 34.87 -4.29 -4.38
N LYS A 554 35.74 -3.28 -4.22
CA LYS A 554 37.02 -3.42 -3.50
C LYS A 554 36.78 -3.78 -2.03
N ALA A 555 35.85 -3.11 -1.36
CA ALA A 555 35.54 -3.38 0.04
C ALA A 555 35.04 -4.83 0.26
N VAL A 556 34.12 -5.33 -0.58
CA VAL A 556 33.64 -6.72 -0.49
C VAL A 556 34.75 -7.73 -0.81
N ARG A 557 35.63 -7.43 -1.78
CA ARG A 557 36.80 -8.27 -2.10
C ARG A 557 37.79 -8.36 -0.93
N ASP A 558 38.06 -7.22 -0.30
CA ASP A 558 39.12 -7.07 0.71
C ASP A 558 38.65 -7.41 2.14
N ALA A 559 37.34 -7.60 2.33
CA ALA A 559 36.74 -8.07 3.59
C ALA A 559 37.25 -9.47 3.95
N SER A 560 38.18 -9.54 4.90
CA SER A 560 39.01 -10.70 5.26
C SER A 560 38.21 -11.96 5.66
N GLY A 561 37.77 -12.76 4.68
CA GLY A 561 36.89 -13.92 4.91
C GLY A 561 35.46 -13.55 5.31
N GLN A 562 35.13 -12.26 5.34
CA GLN A 562 33.84 -11.69 5.72
C GLN A 562 33.07 -11.07 4.56
N GLY A 563 33.61 -11.07 3.34
CA GLY A 563 32.90 -10.55 2.17
C GLY A 563 31.86 -11.53 1.60
N LEU A 564 31.89 -11.69 0.28
CA LEU A 564 30.97 -12.56 -0.45
C LEU A 564 30.88 -14.03 0.05
N PRO A 565 31.97 -14.69 0.51
CA PRO A 565 31.88 -16.04 1.09
C PRO A 565 31.01 -16.13 2.35
N GLN A 566 31.06 -15.12 3.22
CA GLN A 566 30.23 -15.09 4.43
C GLN A 566 28.75 -14.95 4.06
N PHE A 567 28.45 -14.08 3.09
CA PHE A 567 27.10 -13.93 2.55
C PHE A 567 26.56 -15.27 2.02
N HIS A 568 27.26 -15.94 1.10
CA HIS A 568 26.81 -17.22 0.55
C HIS A 568 26.67 -18.33 1.60
N ALA A 569 27.55 -18.36 2.61
CA ALA A 569 27.47 -19.33 3.70
C ALA A 569 26.23 -19.12 4.60
N SER A 570 25.68 -17.89 4.66
CA SER A 570 24.59 -17.53 5.57
C SER A 570 23.18 -17.75 5.01
N ILE A 571 23.05 -17.92 3.69
CA ILE A 571 21.76 -18.00 2.98
C ILE A 571 21.31 -19.40 2.48
N PRO A 572 21.99 -20.55 2.68
CA PRO A 572 21.60 -21.81 2.02
C PRO A 572 20.15 -22.25 2.25
N ASP A 573 19.58 -21.97 3.42
CA ASP A 573 18.24 -22.37 3.80
C ASP A 573 17.16 -21.32 3.50
N PHE A 574 17.54 -20.14 2.99
CA PHE A 574 16.61 -19.04 2.72
C PHE A 574 15.72 -19.35 1.52
N HIS A 575 14.51 -18.78 1.53
CA HIS A 575 13.58 -18.87 0.42
C HIS A 575 13.62 -17.58 -0.40
N LEU A 576 13.99 -17.71 -1.68
CA LEU A 576 13.95 -16.63 -2.67
C LEU A 576 12.63 -16.68 -3.43
N ARG A 577 12.10 -15.51 -3.79
CA ARG A 577 10.87 -15.46 -4.57
C ARG A 577 11.14 -15.90 -6.00
N TYR A 578 10.16 -16.59 -6.57
CA TYR A 578 10.20 -17.02 -7.96
C TYR A 578 8.86 -16.73 -8.63
N HIS A 579 8.93 -16.18 -9.84
CA HIS A 579 7.77 -15.92 -10.68
C HIS A 579 7.81 -16.88 -11.88
N PRO A 580 6.98 -17.94 -11.91
CA PRO A 580 6.82 -18.76 -13.10
C PRO A 580 6.37 -17.92 -14.31
N ILE A 581 5.50 -16.94 -14.05
CA ILE A 581 5.13 -15.84 -14.97
C ILE A 581 5.22 -14.53 -14.18
N SER A 582 5.46 -13.40 -14.87
CA SER A 582 5.68 -12.09 -14.23
C SER A 582 4.49 -11.64 -13.37
N THR A 583 4.72 -10.81 -12.35
CA THR A 583 3.64 -10.25 -11.50
C THR A 583 2.60 -9.50 -12.34
N GLY A 584 3.04 -8.74 -13.36
CA GLY A 584 2.13 -8.05 -14.28
C GLY A 584 1.22 -9.03 -15.05
N ASP A 585 1.75 -10.17 -15.49
CA ASP A 585 0.95 -11.21 -16.13
C ASP A 585 -0.01 -11.88 -15.13
N GLN A 586 0.41 -12.13 -13.90
CA GLN A 586 -0.46 -12.68 -12.85
C GLN A 586 -1.63 -11.74 -12.54
N ARG A 587 -1.37 -10.42 -12.43
CA ARG A 587 -2.42 -9.40 -12.27
C ARG A 587 -3.35 -9.35 -13.48
N THR A 588 -2.82 -9.51 -14.69
CA THR A 588 -3.62 -9.53 -15.94
C THR A 588 -4.57 -10.72 -15.94
N VAL A 589 -4.09 -11.93 -15.64
CA VAL A 589 -4.93 -13.14 -15.57
C VAL A 589 -6.05 -12.98 -14.54
N LEU A 590 -5.76 -12.43 -13.36
CA LEU A 590 -6.78 -12.17 -12.35
C LEU A 590 -7.79 -11.10 -12.79
N SER A 591 -7.34 -10.07 -13.51
CA SER A 591 -8.21 -9.04 -14.07
C SER A 591 -9.17 -9.62 -15.11
N ASP A 592 -8.68 -10.50 -16.00
CA ASP A 592 -9.49 -11.20 -16.99
C ASP A 592 -10.53 -12.12 -16.32
N LEU A 593 -10.13 -12.89 -15.30
CA LEU A 593 -11.05 -13.72 -14.50
C LEU A 593 -12.14 -12.88 -13.83
N ARG A 594 -11.79 -11.71 -13.28
CA ARG A 594 -12.77 -10.77 -12.72
C ARG A 594 -13.72 -10.30 -13.82
N PHE A 595 -13.20 -9.86 -14.96
CA PHE A 595 -14.00 -9.39 -16.08
C PHE A 595 -14.98 -10.46 -16.59
N GLU A 596 -14.50 -11.68 -16.85
CA GLU A 596 -15.33 -12.78 -17.34
C GLU A 596 -16.38 -13.18 -16.31
N SER A 597 -16.01 -13.30 -15.02
CA SER A 597 -16.96 -13.68 -13.97
C SER A 597 -18.06 -12.64 -13.77
N PHE A 598 -17.77 -11.34 -13.80
CA PHE A 598 -18.80 -10.30 -13.71
C PHE A 598 -19.77 -10.28 -14.90
N ASN A 599 -19.38 -10.84 -16.06
CA ASN A 599 -20.24 -10.99 -17.23
C ASN A 599 -20.93 -12.37 -17.32
N ALA A 600 -20.67 -13.27 -16.38
CA ALA A 600 -21.30 -14.59 -16.35
C ALA A 600 -22.77 -14.50 -15.93
N SER A 601 -23.64 -15.23 -16.65
CA SER A 601 -25.09 -15.20 -16.42
C SER A 601 -25.60 -16.14 -15.33
N ALA A 602 -24.72 -16.98 -14.76
CA ALA A 602 -25.08 -17.96 -13.74
C ALA A 602 -23.95 -18.19 -12.74
N LEU A 603 -24.32 -18.47 -11.48
CA LEU A 603 -23.37 -18.75 -10.39
C LEU A 603 -22.43 -19.93 -10.70
N GLN A 604 -22.93 -20.98 -11.36
CA GLN A 604 -22.09 -22.14 -11.72
C GLN A 604 -20.95 -21.73 -12.65
N ALA A 605 -21.22 -20.87 -13.64
CA ALA A 605 -20.17 -20.39 -14.56
C ALA A 605 -19.12 -19.53 -13.83
N VAL A 606 -19.53 -18.74 -12.84
CA VAL A 606 -18.59 -18.00 -11.97
C VAL A 606 -17.66 -18.97 -11.22
N ASN A 607 -18.22 -20.03 -10.64
CA ASN A 607 -17.43 -21.03 -9.92
C ASN A 607 -16.51 -21.80 -10.88
N ASP A 608 -17.01 -22.20 -12.06
CA ASP A 608 -16.26 -22.95 -13.06
C ASP A 608 -15.00 -22.19 -13.55
N LEU A 609 -15.09 -20.86 -13.69
CA LEU A 609 -13.93 -20.01 -14.03
C LEU A 609 -12.85 -20.04 -12.94
N TYR A 610 -13.24 -19.94 -11.68
CA TYR A 610 -12.29 -19.86 -10.56
C TYR A 610 -11.78 -21.21 -10.07
N ASP A 611 -12.56 -22.27 -10.22
CA ASP A 611 -12.14 -23.65 -9.97
C ASP A 611 -11.24 -24.17 -11.12
N GLY A 612 -11.10 -23.39 -12.20
CA GLY A 612 -10.30 -23.73 -13.37
C GLY A 612 -10.89 -24.87 -14.21
N THR A 613 -12.18 -25.20 -14.02
CA THR A 613 -12.89 -26.20 -14.85
C THR A 613 -13.19 -25.65 -16.24
N THR A 614 -13.37 -24.33 -16.33
CA THR A 614 -13.34 -23.56 -17.58
C THR A 614 -12.04 -22.76 -17.62
N PRO A 615 -10.96 -23.29 -18.20
CA PRO A 615 -9.69 -22.59 -18.22
C PRO A 615 -9.76 -21.33 -19.08
N THR A 616 -9.11 -20.26 -18.62
CA THR A 616 -8.94 -19.03 -19.42
C THR A 616 -7.78 -19.16 -20.38
N GLN A 617 -7.96 -18.68 -21.61
CA GLN A 617 -6.90 -18.63 -22.61
C GLN A 617 -5.71 -17.78 -22.12
N SER A 618 -6.00 -16.71 -21.37
CA SER A 618 -5.01 -15.82 -20.78
C SER A 618 -3.99 -16.57 -19.92
N LEU A 619 -4.43 -17.45 -19.01
CA LEU A 619 -3.49 -18.24 -18.20
C LEU A 619 -2.73 -19.28 -19.04
N ASP A 620 -3.43 -19.99 -19.93
CA ASP A 620 -2.80 -21.03 -20.75
C ASP A 620 -1.73 -20.48 -21.69
N ASP A 621 -1.95 -19.29 -22.27
CA ASP A 621 -0.94 -18.59 -23.07
C ASP A 621 0.31 -18.27 -22.24
N LYS A 622 0.12 -17.74 -21.02
CA LYS A 622 1.25 -17.41 -20.12
C LYS A 622 1.99 -18.65 -19.64
N LEU A 623 1.28 -19.76 -19.39
CA LEU A 623 1.91 -21.03 -19.02
C LEU A 623 2.71 -21.64 -20.19
N ALA A 624 2.30 -21.42 -21.44
CA ALA A 624 3.00 -21.90 -22.62
C ALA A 624 4.37 -21.22 -22.80
N ASP A 625 4.54 -20.00 -22.31
CA ASP A 625 5.79 -19.24 -22.37
C ASP A 625 6.82 -19.67 -21.30
N ILE A 626 6.46 -20.54 -20.35
CA ILE A 626 7.35 -20.99 -19.28
C ILE A 626 8.43 -21.93 -19.83
N THR A 627 9.67 -21.47 -19.89
CA THR A 627 10.78 -22.24 -20.46
C THR A 627 11.28 -23.39 -19.58
N LEU A 628 11.22 -23.28 -18.25
CA LEU A 628 11.79 -24.28 -17.33
C LEU A 628 11.08 -25.64 -17.36
N CYS A 629 9.79 -25.67 -17.69
CA CYS A 629 8.99 -26.90 -17.71
C CYS A 629 8.00 -26.98 -18.88
N SER A 630 8.21 -26.23 -19.97
CA SER A 630 7.31 -26.16 -21.13
C SER A 630 6.91 -27.51 -21.72
N GLN A 631 7.74 -28.55 -21.58
CA GLN A 631 7.49 -29.89 -22.11
C GLN A 631 6.96 -30.90 -21.07
N ASP A 632 6.84 -30.50 -19.80
CA ASP A 632 6.36 -31.35 -18.71
C ASP A 632 4.91 -31.02 -18.37
N ALA A 633 3.99 -31.76 -18.98
CA ALA A 633 2.55 -31.58 -18.78
C ALA A 633 2.13 -31.73 -17.32
N ALA A 634 2.82 -32.56 -16.52
CA ALA A 634 2.46 -32.77 -15.13
C ALA A 634 2.85 -31.54 -14.28
N LYS A 635 4.03 -30.96 -14.50
CA LYS A 635 4.45 -29.69 -13.87
C LYS A 635 3.55 -28.53 -14.26
N LEU A 636 3.23 -28.38 -15.56
CA LEU A 636 2.34 -27.32 -16.04
C LEU A 636 0.92 -27.46 -15.45
N ASN A 637 0.39 -28.68 -15.37
CA ASN A 637 -0.91 -28.92 -14.75
C ASN A 637 -0.92 -28.61 -13.26
N ALA A 638 0.13 -29.00 -12.52
CA ALA A 638 0.25 -28.65 -11.11
C ALA A 638 0.31 -27.13 -10.93
N LEU A 639 1.15 -26.42 -11.71
CA LEU A 639 1.26 -24.96 -11.68
C LEU A 639 -0.10 -24.30 -11.93
N ARG A 640 -0.81 -24.74 -12.97
CA ARG A 640 -2.16 -24.26 -13.29
C ARG A 640 -3.09 -24.41 -12.10
N GLN A 641 -3.12 -25.58 -11.45
CA GLN A 641 -3.98 -25.82 -10.29
C GLN A 641 -3.65 -24.90 -9.11
N ALA A 642 -2.37 -24.68 -8.82
CA ALA A 642 -1.96 -23.79 -7.74
C ALA A 642 -2.29 -22.32 -8.02
N MET A 643 -2.12 -21.88 -9.27
CA MET A 643 -2.48 -20.51 -9.66
C MET A 643 -3.99 -20.28 -9.59
N TYR A 644 -4.82 -21.22 -10.05
CA TYR A 644 -6.28 -21.15 -9.83
C TYR A 644 -6.63 -21.17 -8.34
N GLY A 645 -5.94 -21.97 -7.53
CA GLY A 645 -6.13 -21.98 -6.08
C GLY A 645 -5.90 -20.61 -5.43
N ALA A 646 -4.88 -19.87 -5.88
CA ALA A 646 -4.64 -18.49 -5.44
C ALA A 646 -5.71 -17.53 -5.99
N TYR A 647 -6.01 -17.58 -7.29
CA TYR A 647 -7.00 -16.69 -7.90
C TYR A 647 -8.41 -16.88 -7.32
N GLN A 648 -8.79 -18.10 -6.91
CA GLN A 648 -10.04 -18.40 -6.21
C GLN A 648 -10.16 -17.61 -4.90
N GLN A 649 -9.04 -17.19 -4.31
CA GLN A 649 -8.95 -16.40 -3.08
C GLN A 649 -8.70 -14.90 -3.36
N HIS A 650 -8.71 -14.50 -4.64
CA HIS A 650 -8.30 -13.18 -5.12
C HIS A 650 -6.83 -12.83 -4.88
N ASP A 651 -6.00 -13.84 -4.64
CA ASP A 651 -4.57 -13.66 -4.46
C ASP A 651 -3.82 -13.63 -5.79
N ILE A 652 -2.70 -12.93 -5.78
CA ILE A 652 -1.64 -13.12 -6.76
C ILE A 652 -0.81 -14.36 -6.34
N PRO A 653 -0.56 -15.34 -7.23
CA PRO A 653 0.16 -16.56 -6.86
C PRO A 653 1.56 -16.28 -6.30
N TYR A 654 1.88 -16.88 -5.15
CA TYR A 654 3.20 -16.76 -4.54
C TYR A 654 3.97 -18.06 -4.69
N PHE A 655 5.18 -17.99 -5.25
CA PHE A 655 6.10 -19.10 -5.29
C PHE A 655 7.46 -18.71 -4.76
N SER A 656 8.12 -19.67 -4.12
CA SER A 656 9.48 -19.50 -3.64
C SER A 656 10.32 -20.73 -3.91
N ARG A 657 11.63 -20.55 -3.74
CA ARG A 657 12.63 -21.57 -3.93
C ARG A 657 13.69 -21.43 -2.85
N GLN A 658 14.03 -22.54 -2.20
CA GLN A 658 15.15 -22.56 -1.27
C GLN A 658 16.50 -22.44 -2.02
N VAL A 659 17.42 -21.61 -1.52
CA VAL A 659 18.73 -21.35 -2.17
C VAL A 659 19.51 -22.63 -2.49
N SER A 660 19.62 -23.53 -1.50
CA SER A 660 20.34 -24.80 -1.61
C SER A 660 19.53 -25.96 -2.23
N GLY A 661 18.29 -25.68 -2.66
CA GLY A 661 17.35 -26.69 -3.15
C GLY A 661 17.02 -26.55 -4.64
N GLN A 662 16.36 -27.57 -5.17
CA GLN A 662 15.84 -27.63 -6.54
C GLN A 662 14.31 -27.65 -6.60
N ALA A 663 13.64 -27.66 -5.46
CA ALA A 663 12.19 -27.68 -5.38
C ALA A 663 11.57 -26.27 -5.49
N LEU A 664 10.35 -26.22 -6.01
CA LEU A 664 9.48 -25.06 -5.98
C LEU A 664 8.52 -25.18 -4.79
N PHE A 665 8.20 -24.08 -4.12
CA PHE A 665 7.30 -24.06 -2.97
C PHE A 665 6.16 -23.06 -3.19
N PRO A 666 4.90 -23.50 -3.12
CA PRO A 666 3.75 -22.60 -3.21
C PRO A 666 3.50 -21.88 -1.88
N ASP A 667 2.88 -20.70 -1.93
CA ASP A 667 2.35 -19.94 -0.79
C ASP A 667 3.36 -19.65 0.34
N GLY A 668 4.66 -19.72 0.04
CA GLY A 668 5.75 -19.46 0.98
C GLY A 668 5.89 -20.52 2.08
N MET A 669 5.34 -21.72 1.86
CA MET A 669 5.61 -22.89 2.70
C MET A 669 7.08 -23.30 2.60
N THR A 670 7.72 -23.63 3.72
CA THR A 670 9.16 -23.97 3.75
C THR A 670 9.43 -25.48 3.74
N ASN A 671 8.41 -26.30 3.96
CA ASN A 671 8.55 -27.76 4.12
C ASN A 671 7.63 -28.58 3.20
N GLN A 672 6.83 -27.93 2.36
CA GLN A 672 5.91 -28.59 1.43
C GLN A 672 6.27 -28.18 0.00
N PRO A 673 7.26 -28.86 -0.62
CA PRO A 673 7.56 -28.62 -2.01
C PRO A 673 6.39 -29.04 -2.90
N PHE A 674 6.33 -28.41 -4.06
CA PHE A 674 5.30 -28.63 -5.06
C PHE A 674 5.32 -30.07 -5.57
N GLN A 675 4.13 -30.67 -5.74
CA GLN A 675 3.98 -32.06 -6.16
C GLN A 675 3.32 -32.13 -7.54
N TRP A 676 4.00 -32.76 -8.50
CA TRP A 676 3.48 -32.97 -9.87
C TRP A 676 3.56 -34.43 -10.32
N GLY A 677 3.92 -35.37 -9.43
CA GLY A 677 3.95 -36.80 -9.76
C GLY A 677 4.75 -37.65 -8.76
N PRO A 678 4.77 -38.98 -8.96
CA PRO A 678 5.57 -39.90 -8.15
C PRO A 678 7.05 -39.83 -8.59
N GLY A 679 7.86 -39.06 -7.88
CA GLY A 679 9.27 -38.85 -8.22
C GLY A 679 9.92 -37.74 -7.41
N PRO A 680 11.19 -37.39 -7.70
CA PRO A 680 11.84 -36.25 -7.06
C PRO A 680 11.08 -34.95 -7.36
N HIS A 681 10.92 -34.11 -6.34
CA HIS A 681 10.19 -32.83 -6.39
C HIS A 681 11.07 -31.69 -6.95
N ASP A 682 11.98 -32.00 -7.86
CA ASP A 682 12.88 -31.03 -8.49
C ASP A 682 12.18 -30.27 -9.61
N TYR A 683 11.93 -28.97 -9.37
CA TYR A 683 11.40 -28.06 -10.37
C TYR A 683 12.53 -27.46 -11.22
N PHE A 684 13.61 -27.06 -10.55
CA PHE A 684 14.77 -26.39 -11.14
C PHE A 684 15.88 -27.39 -11.50
N PRO A 685 16.65 -27.17 -12.58
CA PRO A 685 17.67 -28.12 -13.05
C PRO A 685 18.95 -28.16 -12.18
N THR A 686 19.27 -27.07 -11.50
CA THR A 686 20.44 -26.88 -10.62
C THR A 686 19.97 -26.18 -9.34
N ARG A 687 20.81 -26.02 -8.30
CA ARG A 687 20.51 -25.17 -7.12
C ARG A 687 20.62 -23.67 -7.48
N ALA A 688 20.06 -22.76 -6.68
CA ALA A 688 20.13 -21.33 -6.98
C ALA A 688 21.56 -20.80 -6.81
N ASP A 689 22.24 -21.24 -5.76
CA ASP A 689 23.65 -20.93 -5.48
C ASP A 689 24.65 -21.50 -6.50
N THR A 690 24.25 -22.45 -7.35
CA THR A 690 25.13 -23.01 -8.39
C THR A 690 25.62 -21.93 -9.36
N HIS A 691 24.81 -20.91 -9.62
CA HIS A 691 25.19 -19.82 -10.54
C HIS A 691 26.27 -18.90 -9.95
N ALA A 692 26.35 -18.80 -8.62
CA ALA A 692 27.35 -17.99 -7.92
C ALA A 692 28.66 -18.75 -7.64
N GLN A 693 28.74 -20.05 -7.99
CA GLN A 693 29.95 -20.84 -7.77
C GLN A 693 31.15 -20.25 -8.52
N GLY A 694 32.25 -20.04 -7.79
CA GLY A 694 33.49 -19.49 -8.33
C GLY A 694 33.54 -17.97 -8.39
N LEU A 695 32.41 -17.26 -8.18
CA LEU A 695 32.39 -15.79 -8.15
C LEU A 695 33.29 -15.23 -7.04
N GLU A 696 33.33 -15.88 -5.88
CA GLU A 696 34.21 -15.52 -4.77
C GLU A 696 35.69 -15.57 -5.17
N ALA A 697 36.11 -16.67 -5.81
CA ALA A 697 37.49 -16.85 -6.25
C ALA A 697 37.85 -15.88 -7.38
N LEU A 698 36.90 -15.62 -8.29
CA LEU A 698 37.06 -14.64 -9.36
C LEU A 698 37.24 -13.23 -8.80
N LEU A 699 36.37 -12.79 -7.89
CA LEU A 699 36.45 -11.48 -7.25
C LEU A 699 37.76 -11.33 -6.47
N ALA A 700 38.17 -12.35 -5.72
CA ALA A 700 39.44 -12.34 -4.98
C ALA A 700 40.67 -12.23 -5.90
N GLY A 701 40.60 -12.77 -7.13
CA GLY A 701 41.67 -12.74 -8.11
C GLY A 701 41.68 -11.52 -9.05
N VAL A 702 40.65 -10.67 -9.01
CA VAL A 702 40.50 -9.57 -9.95
C VAL A 702 41.38 -8.37 -9.57
N SER A 703 42.02 -7.75 -10.56
CA SER A 703 42.89 -6.60 -10.34
C SER A 703 42.09 -5.32 -10.07
N ASP A 704 42.71 -4.37 -9.37
CA ASP A 704 42.14 -3.04 -9.15
C ASP A 704 41.76 -2.34 -10.46
N ALA A 705 42.53 -2.52 -11.52
CA ALA A 705 42.25 -1.92 -12.83
C ALA A 705 40.92 -2.39 -13.44
N VAL A 706 40.53 -3.65 -13.22
CA VAL A 706 39.22 -4.16 -13.67
C VAL A 706 38.10 -3.55 -12.83
N LEU A 707 38.26 -3.46 -11.50
CA LEU A 707 37.26 -2.85 -10.62
C LEU A 707 37.08 -1.35 -10.90
N ASP A 708 38.17 -0.62 -11.11
CA ASP A 708 38.16 0.79 -11.47
C ASP A 708 37.47 1.02 -12.83
N ARG A 709 37.64 0.08 -13.77
CA ARG A 709 36.94 0.08 -15.06
C ARG A 709 35.44 -0.13 -14.87
N LEU A 710 35.01 -1.05 -13.99
CA LEU A 710 33.58 -1.25 -13.71
C LEU A 710 32.93 0.01 -13.13
N GLY A 711 33.62 0.71 -12.21
CA GLY A 711 33.14 2.01 -11.75
C GLY A 711 33.07 3.07 -12.84
N THR A 712 34.01 3.06 -13.79
CA THR A 712 33.95 3.95 -14.96
C THR A 712 32.74 3.65 -15.86
N LEU A 713 32.46 2.37 -16.13
CA LEU A 713 31.28 1.94 -16.89
C LEU A 713 29.99 2.32 -16.16
N ALA A 714 29.93 2.11 -14.85
CA ALA A 714 28.80 2.49 -14.00
C ALA A 714 28.54 4.00 -14.02
N GLY A 715 29.60 4.81 -13.94
CA GLY A 715 29.51 6.26 -14.04
C GLY A 715 29.05 6.72 -15.44
N SER A 716 29.49 6.06 -16.52
CA SER A 716 28.97 6.34 -17.87
C SER A 716 27.50 5.97 -17.99
N TRP A 717 27.11 4.81 -17.48
CA TRP A 717 25.74 4.35 -17.49
C TRP A 717 24.79 5.30 -16.73
N MET A 718 25.18 5.73 -15.52
CA MET A 718 24.39 6.69 -14.73
C MET A 718 24.23 8.03 -15.47
N ASN A 719 25.27 8.50 -16.16
CA ASN A 719 25.24 9.74 -16.93
C ASN A 719 24.18 9.74 -18.05
N GLU A 720 23.81 8.55 -18.52
CA GLU A 720 22.85 8.36 -19.62
C GLU A 720 21.42 8.14 -19.11
N GLN A 721 21.21 8.03 -17.79
CA GLN A 721 19.88 7.84 -17.22
C GLN A 721 19.12 9.15 -17.18
N SER A 722 17.87 9.13 -17.60
CA SER A 722 16.98 10.30 -17.61
C SER A 722 15.53 9.82 -17.47
N PRO A 723 14.65 10.56 -16.77
CA PRO A 723 13.25 10.18 -16.63
C PRO A 723 12.55 10.08 -17.99
N ARG A 724 11.93 8.94 -18.26
CA ARG A 724 11.15 8.67 -19.49
C ARG A 724 9.67 9.04 -19.34
N GLU A 725 9.16 9.07 -18.12
CA GLU A 725 7.75 9.31 -17.81
C GLU A 725 7.46 10.75 -17.33
N ALA A 726 8.39 11.70 -17.54
CA ALA A 726 8.24 13.10 -17.12
C ALA A 726 6.97 13.78 -17.68
N TYR A 727 6.47 13.32 -18.84
CA TYR A 727 5.24 13.81 -19.45
C TYR A 727 3.97 13.36 -18.70
N VAL A 728 4.02 12.23 -17.99
CA VAL A 728 2.88 11.67 -17.23
C VAL A 728 2.64 12.46 -15.95
N LEU A 729 3.63 13.22 -15.48
CA LEU A 729 3.55 14.00 -14.24
C LEU A 729 3.11 15.45 -14.45
N GLN A 730 2.78 15.84 -15.68
CA GLN A 730 2.32 17.21 -16.02
C GLN A 730 0.84 17.46 -15.69
N PHE A 731 0.14 16.52 -15.06
CA PHE A 731 -1.25 16.72 -14.66
C PHE A 731 -1.35 17.60 -13.40
N PRO A 732 -2.22 18.62 -13.38
CA PRO A 732 -2.45 19.42 -12.19
C PRO A 732 -2.94 18.53 -11.03
N ASN A 733 -2.31 18.68 -9.86
CA ASN A 733 -2.55 17.92 -8.61
C ASN A 733 -1.91 16.51 -8.51
N GLY A 734 -0.75 16.27 -9.14
CA GLY A 734 0.07 15.08 -8.88
C GLY A 734 0.64 15.01 -7.45
N LYS A 735 0.96 13.81 -6.95
CA LYS A 735 1.58 13.62 -5.61
C LYS A 735 2.95 14.29 -5.55
N THR A 736 3.77 14.08 -6.58
CA THR A 736 5.10 14.67 -6.74
C THR A 736 5.03 16.19 -6.72
N GLN A 737 4.10 16.78 -7.49
CA GLN A 737 3.95 18.23 -7.55
C GLN A 737 3.53 18.81 -6.19
N ARG A 738 2.60 18.16 -5.47
CA ARG A 738 2.24 18.57 -4.11
C ARG A 738 3.44 18.57 -3.17
N MET A 739 4.25 17.51 -3.18
CA MET A 739 5.46 17.43 -2.36
C MET A 739 6.44 18.56 -2.67
N ILE A 740 6.66 18.87 -3.95
CA ILE A 740 7.53 19.98 -4.37
C ILE A 740 6.93 21.34 -3.94
N ASP A 741 5.63 21.54 -4.12
CA ASP A 741 4.94 22.77 -3.73
C ASP A 741 4.97 22.98 -2.21
N ASP A 742 4.92 21.90 -1.42
CA ASP A 742 4.98 21.96 0.03
C ASP A 742 6.38 22.37 0.51
N ILE A 743 7.45 21.89 -0.13
CA ILE A 743 8.82 22.30 0.18
C ILE A 743 9.09 23.75 -0.21
N THR A 744 8.58 24.20 -1.37
CA THR A 744 8.84 25.56 -1.87
C THR A 744 8.05 26.65 -1.16
N ARG A 745 6.97 26.29 -0.45
CA ARG A 745 6.17 27.19 0.40
C ARG A 745 6.69 27.36 1.82
N GLN A 746 7.55 26.44 2.29
CA GLN A 746 8.26 26.52 3.59
C GLN A 746 9.48 27.42 3.48
#